data_AF-R5K8I6-F1
#
_entry.id   AF-R5K8I6-F1
#
_cell.length_a   1.000
_cell.length_b   1.000
_cell.length_c   1.000
_cell.angle_alpha   90.00
_cell.angle_beta   90.00
_cell.angle_gamma   90.00
#
_symmetry.space_group_name_H-M   'P 1'
#
loop_
_entity.id
_entity.type
_entity.pdbx_description
1 polymer ?
#
loop_
_entity_poly.entity_id
_entity_poly.type
_entity_poly.pdbx_seq_one_letter_code
_entity_poly.pdbx_strand_id
1 'polypeptide(L)'
;MFFLFFVILIIIIVNVANSNKNTSNNNTTYKTTSYSTPTYNQYSYSRSSKPKLKFYSKNDSVELFGYTITDSLFYTCTSKSDMPFAIDAKSTPTFGYTPSEGLSYWPNYNQINKTQQGFYIKWLSEGKPFIEELGYAYIYYYGLEYRALVEKQDLKDVLFEVIDLVGKFDRLRYGYDLIAYLTLKINNFSEAETNKLLIFFKNNKQFYIYNTAYRTIIKNLTPIEQYSVDFDSSQLNNDKYYAVRGKKYELLEYYFNKVKETLDKTEMYTTKRQTYYYRMAMGFYGINNLIEYDAIVPSAKLKRLWNHARKTIRYEIKQTVKNFDGSNESLTEIEKLAYLPAKLRNNINYSFNNFDFGEKTITNIKTIANKLGFKIQDKATLRQSTLIAEACEALGYEIEPNVNVDKKPYKKDTMVSIYRNQYPKKLSQFDYQIASLFTDIGYQIALVDNELLQIEIAHIEYYIKKEFSLSASERYRLQMRGELLVHTKEINTSETIKKLIKMLDDSGKETIAKYIISVAIADGIVKDSELKILQKIFKQLDFSEDYLNSILSDLINSADDVVIVEKGTSTKKKGSKIPANIELDEKLELKLDTEKLEKIKINTSEIHNVLQEIFAEEQAEILKSEPIEADNLEDDDKTDIENGLQNIVNIIIEKENWTRNELLNVIQNKGMMLSSAIDEINEWSNEEFGDFLVEEDDDVYLVNEDVVNLIKK
;
A
#
# COMPACT_ATOMS: atom_id res chain seq x y z
N MET A 1 -5.69 0.00 -25.36
CA MET A 1 -5.31 0.45 -26.72
C MET A 1 -3.99 -0.18 -27.19
N PHE A 2 -2.97 -0.37 -26.33
CA PHE A 2 -1.74 -1.09 -26.72
C PHE A 2 -1.89 -2.62 -26.88
N PHE A 3 -2.77 -3.26 -26.11
CA PHE A 3 -2.95 -4.72 -26.14
C PHE A 3 -3.46 -5.26 -27.50
N LEU A 4 -4.40 -4.54 -28.14
CA LEU A 4 -4.90 -4.92 -29.47
C LEU A 4 -3.83 -4.76 -30.57
N PHE A 5 -2.92 -3.81 -30.41
CA PHE A 5 -1.84 -3.57 -31.37
C PHE A 5 -0.75 -4.64 -31.25
N PHE A 6 -0.50 -5.15 -30.04
CA PHE A 6 0.48 -6.20 -29.77
C PHE A 6 0.01 -7.57 -30.28
N VAL A 7 -1.27 -7.90 -30.08
CA VAL A 7 -1.88 -9.15 -30.59
C VAL A 7 -1.88 -9.19 -32.12
N ILE A 8 -2.14 -8.07 -32.79
CA ILE A 8 -2.10 -7.99 -34.27
C ILE A 8 -0.65 -8.14 -34.80
N LEU A 9 0.34 -7.56 -34.11
CA LEU A 9 1.75 -7.66 -34.51
C LEU A 9 2.29 -9.09 -34.35
N ILE A 10 1.92 -9.79 -33.27
CA ILE A 10 2.30 -11.19 -33.04
C ILE A 10 1.65 -12.12 -34.07
N ILE A 11 0.38 -11.92 -34.42
CA ILE A 11 -0.31 -12.72 -35.45
C ILE A 11 0.36 -12.56 -36.83
N ILE A 12 0.87 -11.37 -37.15
CA ILE A 12 1.59 -11.12 -38.41
C ILE A 12 2.97 -11.80 -38.40
N ILE A 13 3.71 -11.73 -37.28
CA ILE A 13 5.05 -12.34 -37.17
C ILE A 13 4.98 -13.87 -37.16
N VAL A 14 4.00 -14.46 -36.49
CA VAL A 14 3.80 -15.92 -36.43
C VAL A 14 3.36 -16.49 -37.78
N ASN A 15 2.53 -15.77 -38.55
CA ASN A 15 2.11 -16.23 -39.88
C ASN A 15 3.23 -16.15 -40.93
N VAL A 16 4.17 -15.20 -40.81
CA VAL A 16 5.34 -15.10 -41.71
C VAL A 16 6.40 -16.15 -41.36
N ALA A 17 6.52 -16.54 -40.08
CA ALA A 17 7.47 -17.58 -39.65
C ALA A 17 7.01 -19.01 -40.02
N ASN A 18 5.70 -19.28 -40.02
CA ASN A 18 5.14 -20.61 -40.28
C ASN A 18 5.00 -20.97 -41.77
N SER A 19 5.15 -20.03 -42.70
CA SER A 19 5.05 -20.35 -44.15
C SER A 19 6.30 -21.00 -44.74
N ASN A 20 7.39 -21.13 -43.97
CA ASN A 20 8.70 -21.58 -44.46
C ASN A 20 9.16 -22.96 -43.97
N LYS A 21 8.32 -23.74 -43.26
CA LYS A 21 8.69 -25.10 -42.84
C LYS A 21 7.55 -26.10 -43.03
N ASN A 22 7.87 -27.14 -43.82
CA ASN A 22 7.30 -28.49 -43.84
C ASN A 22 6.23 -28.82 -44.90
N THR A 23 6.74 -29.33 -46.03
CA THR A 23 6.19 -30.52 -46.71
C THR A 23 6.42 -31.78 -45.87
N SER A 24 5.36 -32.50 -45.50
CA SER A 24 5.22 -33.97 -45.57
C SER A 24 4.21 -34.51 -44.54
N ASN A 25 3.35 -35.40 -45.05
CA ASN A 25 2.25 -36.17 -44.46
C ASN A 25 2.46 -36.75 -43.04
N ASN A 26 1.36 -36.79 -42.25
CA ASN A 26 0.73 -38.04 -41.79
C ASN A 26 -0.67 -37.80 -41.19
N ASN A 27 -1.59 -38.73 -41.47
CA ASN A 27 -3.01 -38.74 -41.13
C ASN A 27 -3.26 -39.19 -39.67
N THR A 28 -4.08 -38.43 -38.94
CA THR A 28 -5.06 -39.00 -38.00
C THR A 28 -6.20 -38.01 -37.71
N THR A 29 -7.42 -38.53 -37.82
CA THR A 29 -8.68 -37.80 -37.91
C THR A 29 -9.19 -37.36 -36.54
N TYR A 30 -9.32 -36.04 -36.33
CA TYR A 30 -10.26 -35.47 -35.36
C TYR A 30 -11.25 -34.60 -36.13
N LYS A 31 -12.55 -34.92 -36.02
CA LYS A 31 -13.64 -34.13 -36.62
C LYS A 31 -13.69 -32.77 -35.94
N THR A 32 -13.03 -31.80 -36.55
CA THR A 32 -13.32 -30.37 -36.36
C THR A 32 -14.34 -29.98 -37.41
N THR A 33 -15.47 -29.41 -36.99
CA THR A 33 -16.34 -28.64 -37.87
C THR A 33 -15.50 -27.50 -38.44
N SER A 34 -15.18 -27.61 -39.72
CA SER A 34 -14.37 -26.67 -40.47
C SER A 34 -15.05 -25.31 -40.52
N TYR A 35 -14.55 -24.35 -39.73
CA TYR A 35 -14.73 -22.95 -40.07
C TYR A 35 -13.87 -22.66 -41.29
N SER A 36 -14.54 -22.40 -42.42
CA SER A 36 -13.91 -21.94 -43.65
C SER A 36 -13.07 -20.70 -43.34
N THR A 37 -11.75 -20.80 -43.48
CA THR A 37 -10.85 -19.64 -43.48
C THR A 37 -11.34 -18.64 -44.54
N PRO A 38 -11.72 -17.40 -44.18
CA PRO A 38 -12.07 -16.39 -45.17
C PRO A 38 -10.79 -15.97 -45.88
N THR A 39 -10.76 -16.12 -47.20
CA THR A 39 -9.78 -15.47 -48.05
C THR A 39 -9.95 -13.95 -47.89
N TYR A 40 -8.95 -13.30 -47.30
CA TYR A 40 -8.87 -11.85 -47.21
C TYR A 40 -8.57 -11.26 -48.59
N ASN A 41 -9.61 -11.12 -49.42
CA ASN A 41 -9.55 -10.23 -50.56
C ASN A 41 -9.80 -8.81 -50.06
N GLN A 42 -8.74 -8.00 -50.01
CA GLN A 42 -8.84 -6.54 -49.99
C GLN A 42 -9.53 -6.09 -51.28
N TYR A 43 -10.86 -6.08 -51.29
CA TYR A 43 -11.60 -5.51 -52.41
C TYR A 43 -11.57 -3.99 -52.34
N SER A 44 -10.73 -3.39 -53.16
CA SER A 44 -10.88 -2.01 -53.63
C SER A 44 -12.10 -1.94 -54.56
N TYR A 45 -13.29 -1.71 -54.00
CA TYR A 45 -14.51 -1.59 -54.81
C TYR A 45 -14.57 -0.23 -55.52
N SER A 46 -14.33 -0.25 -56.83
CA SER A 46 -14.83 0.76 -57.76
C SER A 46 -16.36 0.81 -57.67
N ARG A 47 -16.92 1.95 -57.26
CA ARG A 47 -18.38 2.15 -57.07
C ARG A 47 -19.12 2.14 -58.41
N SER A 48 -19.55 0.98 -58.89
CA SER A 48 -20.52 0.88 -59.99
C SER A 48 -21.95 1.04 -59.45
N SER A 49 -22.47 2.28 -59.53
CA SER A 49 -23.81 2.74 -59.12
C SER A 49 -24.12 2.65 -57.61
N LYS A 50 -24.38 3.81 -56.97
CA LYS A 50 -24.87 3.84 -55.59
C LYS A 50 -26.28 3.23 -55.54
N PRO A 51 -26.55 2.21 -54.72
CA PRO A 51 -27.90 1.67 -54.56
C PRO A 51 -28.84 2.79 -54.08
N LYS A 52 -30.06 2.85 -54.65
CA LYS A 52 -31.10 3.77 -54.16
C LYS A 52 -31.61 3.24 -52.82
N LEU A 53 -31.07 3.82 -51.75
CA LEU A 53 -31.51 3.53 -50.38
C LEU A 53 -32.77 4.35 -50.07
N LYS A 54 -33.73 3.72 -49.40
CA LYS A 54 -34.89 4.37 -48.79
C LYS A 54 -34.85 4.10 -47.30
N PHE A 55 -34.73 5.18 -46.52
CA PHE A 55 -34.82 5.14 -45.06
C PHE A 55 -36.29 5.17 -44.63
N TYR A 56 -36.61 4.43 -43.58
CA TYR A 56 -37.88 4.52 -42.87
C TYR A 56 -37.63 5.10 -41.48
N SER A 57 -38.42 6.10 -41.10
CA SER A 57 -38.27 6.82 -39.84
C SER A 57 -38.87 6.02 -38.69
N LYS A 58 -38.56 6.42 -37.46
CA LYS A 58 -39.05 5.76 -36.23
C LYS A 58 -40.56 5.51 -36.22
N ASN A 59 -41.35 6.52 -36.60
CA ASN A 59 -42.80 6.46 -36.55
C ASN A 59 -43.45 5.83 -37.80
N ASP A 60 -42.64 5.39 -38.78
CA ASP A 60 -43.17 4.75 -39.98
C ASP A 60 -43.63 3.32 -39.65
N SER A 61 -44.74 2.91 -40.27
CA SER A 61 -45.18 1.52 -40.31
C SER A 61 -44.96 0.98 -41.72
N VAL A 62 -44.17 -0.09 -41.84
CA VAL A 62 -43.70 -0.61 -43.13
C VAL A 62 -44.17 -2.04 -43.31
N GLU A 63 -44.98 -2.27 -44.35
CA GLU A 63 -45.33 -3.61 -44.81
C GLU A 63 -44.19 -4.17 -45.66
N LEU A 64 -43.54 -5.23 -45.16
CA LEU A 64 -42.40 -5.85 -45.81
C LEU A 64 -42.50 -7.38 -45.74
N PHE A 65 -42.56 -8.02 -46.91
CA PHE A 65 -42.68 -9.48 -47.04
C PHE A 65 -43.84 -10.11 -46.25
N GLY A 66 -44.95 -9.38 -46.09
CA GLY A 66 -46.13 -9.85 -45.34
C GLY A 66 -46.06 -9.64 -43.82
N TYR A 67 -45.05 -8.91 -43.33
CA TYR A 67 -44.91 -8.48 -41.95
C TYR A 67 -45.01 -6.97 -41.84
N THR A 68 -45.76 -6.50 -40.84
CA THR A 68 -45.79 -5.10 -40.44
C THR A 68 -44.62 -4.84 -39.50
N ILE A 69 -43.67 -4.01 -39.92
CA ILE A 69 -42.60 -3.52 -39.04
C ILE A 69 -43.00 -2.14 -38.53
N THR A 70 -43.02 -2.00 -37.22
CA THR A 70 -43.18 -0.72 -36.52
C THR A 70 -41.83 -0.35 -35.89
N ASP A 71 -41.62 0.93 -35.57
CA ASP A 71 -40.31 1.41 -35.08
C ASP A 71 -39.19 1.21 -36.12
N SER A 72 -39.47 1.75 -37.32
CA SER A 72 -38.90 1.31 -38.60
C SER A 72 -37.52 1.87 -38.95
N LEU A 73 -36.67 2.29 -38.01
CA LEU A 73 -35.34 2.89 -38.23
C LEU A 73 -34.33 1.99 -39.01
N PHE A 74 -34.63 1.67 -40.27
CA PHE A 74 -33.88 0.78 -41.15
C PHE A 74 -33.98 1.24 -42.60
N TYR A 75 -33.18 0.62 -43.47
CA TYR A 75 -33.14 0.94 -44.89
C TYR A 75 -33.62 -0.22 -45.76
N THR A 76 -34.29 0.12 -46.85
CA THR A 76 -34.50 -0.79 -47.98
C THR A 76 -33.76 -0.32 -49.22
N CYS A 77 -33.52 -1.25 -50.15
CA CYS A 77 -33.03 -0.96 -51.49
C CYS A 77 -33.85 -1.69 -52.55
N THR A 78 -33.82 -1.19 -53.78
CA THR A 78 -34.61 -1.71 -54.92
C THR A 78 -33.89 -2.81 -55.72
N SER A 79 -32.69 -3.18 -55.29
CA SER A 79 -31.81 -4.21 -55.85
C SER A 79 -30.78 -4.62 -54.81
N LYS A 80 -30.17 -5.79 -55.00
CA LYS A 80 -29.04 -6.26 -54.19
C LYS A 80 -27.99 -5.17 -54.02
N SER A 81 -27.60 -4.92 -52.77
CA SER A 81 -26.76 -3.81 -52.35
C SER A 81 -25.54 -4.32 -51.58
N ASP A 82 -24.39 -3.66 -51.75
CA ASP A 82 -23.21 -3.92 -50.92
C ASP A 82 -23.34 -3.26 -49.52
N MET A 83 -24.37 -2.45 -49.29
CA MET A 83 -24.68 -1.90 -47.97
C MET A 83 -25.21 -3.01 -47.06
N PRO A 84 -24.49 -3.37 -45.97
CA PRO A 84 -24.79 -4.57 -45.20
C PRO A 84 -26.13 -4.53 -44.47
N PHE A 85 -26.64 -3.33 -44.19
CA PHE A 85 -27.90 -3.08 -43.49
C PHE A 85 -29.10 -2.88 -44.41
N ALA A 86 -28.89 -2.71 -45.72
CA ALA A 86 -29.96 -2.36 -46.65
C ALA A 86 -30.73 -3.60 -47.08
N ILE A 87 -32.03 -3.64 -46.78
CA ILE A 87 -32.89 -4.76 -47.11
C ILE A 87 -33.31 -4.68 -48.59
N ASP A 88 -32.89 -5.64 -49.42
CA ASP A 88 -33.37 -5.73 -50.81
C ASP A 88 -34.86 -6.12 -50.82
N ALA A 89 -35.73 -5.15 -51.13
CA ALA A 89 -37.18 -5.34 -51.15
C ALA A 89 -37.66 -6.33 -52.22
N LYS A 90 -36.78 -6.77 -53.13
CA LYS A 90 -37.06 -7.81 -54.12
C LYS A 90 -36.53 -9.19 -53.72
N SER A 91 -35.91 -9.32 -52.55
CA SER A 91 -35.46 -10.62 -52.07
C SER A 91 -36.63 -11.56 -51.79
N THR A 92 -36.34 -12.86 -51.67
CA THR A 92 -37.36 -13.91 -51.41
C THR A 92 -37.04 -14.62 -50.10
N PRO A 93 -37.19 -13.95 -48.94
CA PRO A 93 -36.90 -14.54 -47.64
C PRO A 93 -37.83 -15.73 -47.35
N THR A 94 -37.30 -16.72 -46.63
CA THR A 94 -38.06 -17.90 -46.18
C THR A 94 -38.39 -17.75 -44.70
N PHE A 95 -39.68 -17.84 -44.36
CA PHE A 95 -40.18 -17.68 -42.99
C PHE A 95 -40.52 -19.03 -42.34
N GLY A 96 -40.63 -19.04 -41.01
CA GLY A 96 -41.09 -20.20 -40.24
C GLY A 96 -39.99 -21.17 -39.79
N TYR A 97 -38.72 -20.87 -40.08
CA TYR A 97 -37.58 -21.71 -39.70
C TYR A 97 -36.55 -20.91 -38.89
N THR A 98 -35.97 -21.54 -37.87
CA THR A 98 -34.79 -21.03 -37.18
C THR A 98 -33.53 -21.39 -37.99
N PRO A 99 -32.65 -20.44 -38.31
CA PRO A 99 -31.39 -20.73 -39.00
C PRO A 99 -30.54 -21.74 -38.22
N SER A 100 -30.00 -22.74 -38.91
CA SER A 100 -29.10 -23.75 -38.33
C SER A 100 -27.64 -23.30 -38.23
N GLU A 101 -27.28 -22.23 -38.95
CA GLU A 101 -25.94 -21.66 -39.02
C GLU A 101 -25.96 -20.22 -38.52
N GLY A 102 -24.92 -19.87 -37.75
CA GLY A 102 -24.67 -18.51 -37.30
C GLY A 102 -24.28 -17.56 -38.43
N LEU A 103 -24.20 -16.27 -38.10
CA LEU A 103 -23.81 -15.23 -39.05
C LEU A 103 -22.29 -15.08 -39.12
N SER A 104 -21.79 -14.51 -40.22
CA SER A 104 -20.39 -14.10 -40.33
C SER A 104 -20.08 -12.96 -39.36
N TYR A 105 -18.79 -12.80 -39.02
CA TYR A 105 -18.33 -11.75 -38.10
C TYR A 105 -18.70 -10.32 -38.56
N TRP A 106 -18.78 -10.10 -39.88
CA TRP A 106 -19.31 -8.88 -40.50
C TRP A 106 -20.53 -9.22 -41.35
N PRO A 107 -21.72 -9.30 -40.72
CA PRO A 107 -22.90 -9.78 -41.40
C PRO A 107 -23.44 -8.74 -42.38
N ASN A 108 -23.98 -9.24 -43.50
CA ASN A 108 -24.58 -8.43 -44.55
C ASN A 108 -25.91 -9.07 -44.95
N TYR A 109 -27.02 -8.35 -44.83
CA TYR A 109 -28.36 -8.83 -45.16
C TYR A 109 -28.46 -9.42 -46.57
N ASN A 110 -27.75 -8.84 -47.54
CA ASN A 110 -27.77 -9.27 -48.93
C ASN A 110 -26.88 -10.49 -49.22
N GLN A 111 -26.09 -10.95 -48.24
CA GLN A 111 -25.17 -12.09 -48.37
C GLN A 111 -25.59 -13.29 -47.50
N ILE A 112 -26.46 -13.09 -46.51
CA ILE A 112 -27.03 -14.17 -45.69
C ILE A 112 -28.08 -14.96 -46.48
N ASN A 113 -28.31 -16.22 -46.09
CA ASN A 113 -29.23 -17.09 -46.80
C ASN A 113 -30.71 -16.69 -46.59
N LYS A 114 -31.63 -17.22 -47.42
CA LYS A 114 -33.05 -16.84 -47.40
C LYS A 114 -33.74 -17.07 -46.04
N THR A 115 -33.36 -18.13 -45.33
CA THR A 115 -33.89 -18.43 -43.99
C THR A 115 -33.40 -17.41 -42.97
N GLN A 116 -32.12 -17.05 -43.00
CA GLN A 116 -31.55 -15.99 -42.15
C GLN A 116 -32.17 -14.62 -42.46
N GLN A 117 -32.44 -14.31 -43.74
CA GLN A 117 -33.18 -13.11 -44.14
C GLN A 117 -34.59 -13.08 -43.53
N GLY A 118 -35.36 -14.17 -43.66
CA GLY A 118 -36.70 -14.25 -43.09
C GLY A 118 -36.70 -14.14 -41.56
N PHE A 119 -35.72 -14.76 -40.90
CA PHE A 119 -35.52 -14.64 -39.45
C PHE A 119 -35.24 -13.18 -39.04
N TYR A 120 -34.37 -12.46 -39.76
CA TYR A 120 -34.08 -11.05 -39.50
C TYR A 120 -35.32 -10.16 -39.66
N ILE A 121 -36.09 -10.34 -40.74
CA ILE A 121 -37.32 -9.57 -40.97
C ILE A 121 -38.37 -9.83 -39.88
N LYS A 122 -38.54 -11.10 -39.50
CA LYS A 122 -39.43 -11.46 -38.40
C LYS A 122 -38.97 -10.81 -37.08
N TRP A 123 -37.67 -10.89 -36.78
CA TRP A 123 -37.08 -10.24 -35.61
C TRP A 123 -37.31 -8.71 -35.57
N LEU A 124 -37.19 -8.03 -36.72
CA LEU A 124 -37.54 -6.60 -36.82
C LEU A 124 -39.03 -6.35 -36.52
N SER A 125 -39.93 -7.19 -37.07
CA SER A 125 -41.37 -7.04 -36.88
C SER A 125 -41.84 -7.30 -35.44
N GLU A 126 -41.09 -8.11 -34.68
CA GLU A 126 -41.37 -8.44 -33.27
C GLU A 126 -40.84 -7.38 -32.29
N GLY A 127 -40.38 -6.23 -32.78
CA GLY A 127 -39.86 -5.14 -31.93
C GLY A 127 -38.43 -5.39 -31.45
N LYS A 128 -37.64 -6.16 -32.20
CA LYS A 128 -36.22 -6.39 -31.97
C LYS A 128 -35.96 -6.96 -30.55
N PRO A 129 -36.57 -8.11 -30.19
CA PRO A 129 -36.38 -8.73 -28.88
C PRO A 129 -34.93 -9.25 -28.72
N PHE A 130 -34.57 -9.69 -27.51
CA PHE A 130 -33.27 -10.33 -27.28
C PHE A 130 -33.09 -11.55 -28.19
N ILE A 131 -31.87 -11.71 -28.72
CA ILE A 131 -31.44 -12.80 -29.60
C ILE A 131 -29.97 -13.14 -29.31
N GLU A 132 -29.63 -14.43 -29.32
CA GLU A 132 -28.27 -14.90 -29.06
C GLU A 132 -27.30 -14.59 -30.22
N GLU A 133 -27.79 -14.72 -31.46
CA GLU A 133 -27.02 -14.40 -32.67
C GLU A 133 -26.95 -12.89 -32.88
N LEU A 134 -25.94 -12.28 -32.24
CA LEU A 134 -25.69 -10.85 -32.22
C LEU A 134 -25.48 -10.24 -33.62
N GLY A 135 -25.13 -11.05 -34.63
CA GLY A 135 -24.94 -10.57 -35.99
C GLY A 135 -26.18 -9.88 -36.57
N TYR A 136 -27.39 -10.32 -36.21
CA TYR A 136 -28.63 -9.66 -36.66
C TYR A 136 -28.78 -8.24 -36.08
N ALA A 137 -28.44 -8.07 -34.80
CA ALA A 137 -28.41 -6.74 -34.18
C ALA A 137 -27.35 -5.84 -34.85
N TYR A 138 -26.20 -6.39 -35.25
CA TYR A 138 -25.19 -5.64 -36.00
C TYR A 138 -25.66 -5.19 -37.39
N ILE A 139 -26.39 -6.04 -38.14
CA ILE A 139 -27.00 -5.64 -39.43
C ILE A 139 -27.87 -4.40 -39.23
N TYR A 140 -28.72 -4.39 -38.20
CA TYR A 140 -29.56 -3.23 -37.87
C TYR A 140 -28.74 -2.01 -37.43
N TYR A 141 -27.79 -2.22 -36.52
CA TYR A 141 -26.90 -1.18 -35.99
C TYR A 141 -26.11 -0.45 -37.08
N TYR A 142 -25.64 -1.15 -38.12
CA TYR A 142 -24.92 -0.52 -39.23
C TYR A 142 -25.79 0.52 -39.97
N GLY A 143 -27.10 0.31 -40.05
CA GLY A 143 -28.04 1.28 -40.61
C GLY A 143 -28.15 2.53 -39.75
N LEU A 144 -28.23 2.36 -38.42
CA LEU A 144 -28.24 3.47 -37.46
C LEU A 144 -26.95 4.29 -37.53
N GLU A 145 -25.78 3.62 -37.59
CA GLU A 145 -24.50 4.29 -37.80
C GLU A 145 -24.48 5.09 -39.10
N TYR A 146 -24.94 4.50 -40.19
CA TYR A 146 -24.99 5.16 -41.49
C TYR A 146 -25.86 6.42 -41.44
N ARG A 147 -27.05 6.33 -40.83
CA ARG A 147 -27.97 7.45 -40.67
C ARG A 147 -27.34 8.60 -39.88
N ALA A 148 -26.72 8.29 -38.76
CA ALA A 148 -26.17 9.31 -37.87
C ALA A 148 -24.84 9.90 -38.34
N LEU A 149 -23.98 9.11 -38.99
CA LEU A 149 -22.59 9.51 -39.26
C LEU A 149 -22.38 9.91 -40.73
N VAL A 150 -23.04 9.23 -41.66
CA VAL A 150 -22.93 9.51 -43.10
C VAL A 150 -23.98 10.53 -43.51
N GLU A 151 -25.24 10.29 -43.19
CA GLU A 151 -26.35 11.19 -43.55
C GLU A 151 -26.54 12.34 -42.56
N LYS A 152 -26.04 12.19 -41.33
CA LYS A 152 -26.13 13.19 -40.24
C LYS A 152 -27.57 13.60 -39.93
N GLN A 153 -28.48 12.65 -39.98
CA GLN A 153 -29.91 12.84 -39.74
C GLN A 153 -30.38 11.98 -38.55
N ASP A 154 -31.54 12.32 -37.98
CA ASP A 154 -32.23 11.60 -36.90
C ASP A 154 -31.35 11.24 -35.69
N LEU A 155 -30.40 12.13 -35.35
CA LEU A 155 -29.37 11.84 -34.35
C LEU A 155 -29.94 11.44 -32.98
N LYS A 156 -31.04 12.08 -32.55
CA LYS A 156 -31.70 11.78 -31.27
C LYS A 156 -32.41 10.42 -31.31
N ASP A 157 -33.15 10.13 -32.38
CA ASP A 157 -33.82 8.85 -32.54
C ASP A 157 -32.81 7.70 -32.58
N VAL A 158 -31.72 7.88 -33.34
CA VAL A 158 -30.60 6.93 -33.36
C VAL A 158 -29.96 6.79 -31.98
N LEU A 159 -29.68 7.89 -31.27
CA LEU A 159 -29.07 7.83 -29.93
C LEU A 159 -29.93 7.00 -28.97
N PHE A 160 -31.23 7.26 -28.89
CA PHE A 160 -32.11 6.52 -27.98
C PHE A 160 -32.38 5.09 -28.43
N GLU A 161 -32.36 4.82 -29.73
CA GLU A 161 -32.41 3.45 -30.26
C GLU A 161 -31.17 2.66 -29.86
N VAL A 162 -29.98 3.25 -29.99
CA VAL A 162 -28.73 2.59 -29.61
C VAL A 162 -28.67 2.36 -28.09
N ILE A 163 -29.21 3.28 -27.27
CA ILE A 163 -29.35 3.06 -25.81
C ILE A 163 -30.21 1.83 -25.51
N ASP A 164 -31.33 1.67 -26.20
CA ASP A 164 -32.20 0.49 -26.04
C ASP A 164 -31.47 -0.80 -26.48
N LEU A 165 -30.79 -0.75 -27.63
CA LEU A 165 -30.02 -1.89 -28.14
C LEU A 165 -28.90 -2.32 -27.18
N VAL A 166 -28.09 -1.41 -26.64
CA VAL A 166 -27.02 -1.82 -25.72
C VAL A 166 -27.57 -2.35 -24.40
N GLY A 167 -28.75 -1.91 -23.96
CA GLY A 167 -29.45 -2.45 -22.79
C GLY A 167 -30.00 -3.87 -23.02
N LYS A 168 -30.30 -4.23 -24.27
CA LYS A 168 -30.68 -5.60 -24.66
C LYS A 168 -29.47 -6.48 -24.95
N PHE A 169 -28.38 -5.90 -25.45
CA PHE A 169 -27.23 -6.62 -26.02
C PHE A 169 -25.92 -6.12 -25.41
N ASP A 170 -25.55 -6.62 -24.23
CA ASP A 170 -24.32 -6.22 -23.52
C ASP A 170 -23.03 -6.32 -24.35
N ARG A 171 -23.02 -7.23 -25.34
CA ARG A 171 -21.88 -7.45 -26.26
C ARG A 171 -21.79 -6.44 -27.42
N LEU A 172 -22.73 -5.50 -27.55
CA LEU A 172 -22.73 -4.44 -28.57
C LEU A 172 -21.81 -3.26 -28.16
N ARG A 173 -20.51 -3.53 -27.98
CA ARG A 173 -19.55 -2.57 -27.41
C ARG A 173 -19.45 -1.24 -28.17
N TYR A 174 -19.57 -1.28 -29.50
CA TYR A 174 -19.55 -0.08 -30.35
C TYR A 174 -20.68 0.91 -30.01
N GLY A 175 -21.82 0.41 -29.52
CA GLY A 175 -22.95 1.24 -29.14
C GLY A 175 -22.60 2.22 -28.01
N TYR A 176 -21.83 1.79 -27.00
CA TYR A 176 -21.40 2.68 -25.92
C TYR A 176 -20.54 3.86 -26.42
N ASP A 177 -19.66 3.61 -27.39
CA ASP A 177 -18.81 4.63 -27.99
C ASP A 177 -19.62 5.60 -28.88
N LEU A 178 -20.61 5.08 -29.61
CA LEU A 178 -21.52 5.89 -30.44
C LEU A 178 -22.43 6.76 -29.57
N ILE A 179 -22.95 6.23 -28.46
CA ILE A 179 -23.76 6.98 -27.49
C ILE A 179 -22.97 8.17 -26.96
N ALA A 180 -21.71 7.97 -26.56
CA ALA A 180 -20.85 9.07 -26.11
C ALA A 180 -20.59 10.10 -27.23
N TYR A 181 -20.30 9.65 -28.45
CA TYR A 181 -20.11 10.54 -29.61
C TYR A 181 -21.36 11.38 -29.89
N LEU A 182 -22.54 10.76 -29.99
CA LEU A 182 -23.79 11.44 -30.28
C LEU A 182 -24.21 12.38 -29.14
N THR A 183 -23.98 11.99 -27.89
CA THR A 183 -24.26 12.86 -26.73
C THR A 183 -23.40 14.13 -26.75
N LEU A 184 -22.14 14.03 -27.18
CA LEU A 184 -21.29 15.23 -27.39
C LEU A 184 -21.72 16.04 -28.62
N LYS A 185 -22.24 15.37 -29.66
CA LYS A 185 -22.55 15.98 -30.97
C LYS A 185 -23.88 16.71 -31.00
N ILE A 186 -24.89 16.21 -30.28
CA ILE A 186 -26.23 16.75 -30.27
C ILE A 186 -26.27 17.96 -29.33
N ASN A 187 -26.75 19.08 -29.85
CA ASN A 187 -27.00 20.27 -29.04
C ASN A 187 -28.37 20.13 -28.37
N ASN A 188 -28.42 20.36 -27.06
CA ASN A 188 -29.63 20.48 -26.24
C ASN A 188 -30.54 19.23 -26.19
N PHE A 189 -30.68 18.68 -24.98
CA PHE A 189 -31.64 17.64 -24.65
C PHE A 189 -32.82 18.25 -23.88
N SER A 190 -34.03 17.72 -24.06
CA SER A 190 -35.14 18.00 -23.15
C SER A 190 -34.82 17.47 -21.76
N GLU A 191 -35.58 17.88 -20.74
CA GLU A 191 -35.38 17.41 -19.37
C GLU A 191 -35.55 15.88 -19.27
N ALA A 192 -36.57 15.32 -19.93
CA ALA A 192 -36.81 13.88 -19.96
C ALA A 192 -35.67 13.11 -20.65
N GLU A 193 -35.13 13.64 -21.75
CA GLU A 193 -33.98 13.09 -22.46
C GLU A 193 -32.70 13.15 -21.62
N THR A 194 -32.46 14.29 -20.96
CA THR A 194 -31.33 14.51 -20.05
C THR A 194 -31.34 13.50 -18.91
N ASN A 195 -32.51 13.30 -18.28
CA ASN A 195 -32.68 12.34 -17.19
C ASN A 195 -32.40 10.90 -17.65
N LYS A 196 -32.92 10.50 -18.82
CA LYS A 196 -32.64 9.18 -19.40
C LYS A 196 -31.14 8.96 -19.66
N LEU A 197 -30.46 9.95 -20.24
CA LEU A 197 -29.02 9.88 -20.49
C LEU A 197 -28.22 9.82 -19.18
N LEU A 198 -28.58 10.63 -18.19
CA LEU A 198 -27.90 10.64 -16.90
C LEU A 198 -28.00 9.28 -16.18
N ILE A 199 -29.19 8.67 -16.20
CA ILE A 199 -29.41 7.32 -15.66
C ILE A 199 -28.56 6.30 -16.44
N PHE A 200 -28.60 6.35 -17.77
CA PHE A 200 -27.83 5.44 -18.62
C PHE A 200 -26.33 5.51 -18.32
N PHE A 201 -25.72 6.71 -18.35
CA PHE A 201 -24.29 6.86 -18.14
C PHE A 201 -23.87 6.46 -16.71
N LYS A 202 -24.69 6.75 -15.68
CA LYS A 202 -24.40 6.35 -14.30
C LYS A 202 -24.43 4.84 -14.12
N ASN A 203 -25.43 4.16 -14.68
CA ASN A 203 -25.58 2.70 -14.61
C ASN A 203 -24.50 1.95 -15.40
N ASN A 204 -23.88 2.62 -16.38
CA ASN A 204 -22.88 2.06 -17.28
C ASN A 204 -21.48 2.65 -17.10
N LYS A 205 -21.20 3.27 -15.94
CA LYS A 205 -19.93 3.97 -15.64
C LYS A 205 -18.68 3.12 -15.94
N GLN A 206 -18.75 1.80 -15.72
CA GLN A 206 -17.67 0.84 -15.98
C GLN A 206 -17.21 0.82 -17.44
N PHE A 207 -18.11 1.03 -18.40
CA PHE A 207 -17.76 1.07 -19.83
C PHE A 207 -17.09 2.40 -20.22
N TYR A 208 -17.16 3.41 -19.35
CA TYR A 208 -16.69 4.77 -19.60
C TYR A 208 -15.52 5.21 -18.70
N ILE A 209 -14.99 4.34 -17.83
CA ILE A 209 -13.99 4.72 -16.81
C ILE A 209 -12.71 5.35 -17.41
N TYR A 210 -12.29 4.86 -18.57
CA TYR A 210 -11.13 5.38 -19.33
C TYR A 210 -11.51 6.40 -20.41
N ASN A 211 -12.80 6.64 -20.60
CA ASN A 211 -13.30 7.59 -21.57
C ASN A 211 -13.26 9.01 -20.96
N THR A 212 -12.33 9.84 -21.43
CA THR A 212 -12.15 11.21 -20.93
C THR A 212 -13.35 12.12 -21.22
N ALA A 213 -14.22 11.77 -22.17
CA ALA A 213 -15.46 12.50 -22.43
C ALA A 213 -16.56 12.26 -21.39
N TYR A 214 -16.53 11.13 -20.66
CA TYR A 214 -17.56 10.78 -19.69
C TYR A 214 -17.85 11.92 -18.70
N ARG A 215 -16.82 12.54 -18.15
CA ARG A 215 -16.99 13.62 -17.16
C ARG A 215 -17.59 14.86 -17.75
N THR A 216 -17.16 15.23 -18.96
CA THR A 216 -17.73 16.36 -19.69
C THR A 216 -19.19 16.10 -20.01
N ILE A 217 -19.54 14.88 -20.43
CA ILE A 217 -20.92 14.46 -20.66
C ILE A 217 -21.74 14.57 -19.37
N ILE A 218 -21.30 13.95 -18.27
CA ILE A 218 -22.01 14.02 -16.99
C ILE A 218 -22.14 15.47 -16.51
N LYS A 219 -21.10 16.29 -16.65
CA LYS A 219 -21.15 17.73 -16.30
C LYS A 219 -22.22 18.45 -17.11
N ASN A 220 -22.26 18.22 -18.41
CA ASN A 220 -23.20 18.91 -19.31
C ASN A 220 -24.65 18.46 -19.10
N LEU A 221 -24.86 17.22 -18.64
CA LEU A 221 -26.18 16.66 -18.35
C LEU A 221 -26.66 16.93 -16.91
N THR A 222 -25.77 17.33 -15.99
CA THR A 222 -26.12 17.57 -14.59
C THR A 222 -26.32 19.06 -14.34
N PRO A 223 -27.38 19.49 -13.62
CA PRO A 223 -27.50 20.87 -13.17
C PRO A 223 -26.23 21.34 -12.44
N ILE A 224 -25.81 22.58 -12.68
CA ILE A 224 -24.51 23.13 -12.19
C ILE A 224 -24.35 22.94 -10.68
N GLU A 225 -25.43 23.08 -9.92
CA GLU A 225 -25.47 22.99 -8.46
C GLU A 225 -25.25 21.57 -7.92
N GLN A 226 -25.49 20.54 -8.76
CA GLN A 226 -25.46 19.13 -8.37
C GLN A 226 -24.20 18.39 -8.86
N TYR A 227 -23.38 19.04 -9.69
CA TYR A 227 -22.20 18.40 -10.26
C TYR A 227 -20.99 18.51 -9.33
N SER A 228 -20.44 17.36 -8.92
CA SER A 228 -19.14 17.24 -8.26
C SER A 228 -18.15 16.47 -9.14
N VAL A 229 -16.97 17.03 -9.35
CA VAL A 229 -15.86 16.30 -9.98
C VAL A 229 -15.18 15.44 -8.94
N ASP A 230 -15.12 14.14 -9.19
CA ASP A 230 -14.27 13.21 -8.46
C ASP A 230 -13.43 12.38 -9.44
N PHE A 231 -12.22 12.05 -9.03
CA PHE A 231 -11.31 11.17 -9.76
C PHE A 231 -11.02 9.94 -8.95
N ASP A 232 -11.09 8.83 -9.67
CA ASP A 232 -10.67 7.53 -9.19
C ASP A 232 -9.16 7.35 -9.43
N SER A 233 -8.53 6.59 -8.55
CA SER A 233 -7.12 6.18 -8.60
C SER A 233 -6.72 5.59 -9.96
N SER A 234 -7.62 4.80 -10.57
CA SER A 234 -7.43 4.19 -11.90
C SER A 234 -7.18 5.20 -13.03
N GLN A 235 -7.58 6.45 -12.84
CA GLN A 235 -7.51 7.51 -13.84
C GLN A 235 -6.26 8.40 -13.69
N LEU A 236 -5.54 8.21 -12.60
CA LEU A 236 -4.25 8.84 -12.33
C LEU A 236 -3.09 7.92 -12.70
N ASN A 237 -3.35 6.61 -12.78
CA ASN A 237 -2.34 5.60 -13.04
C ASN A 237 -2.08 5.42 -14.54
N ASN A 238 -1.06 6.11 -15.04
CA ASN A 238 -0.63 5.97 -16.44
C ASN A 238 0.47 4.91 -16.66
N ASP A 239 0.98 4.29 -15.59
CA ASP A 239 2.22 3.53 -15.64
C ASP A 239 2.03 2.13 -15.07
N LYS A 240 1.86 1.16 -15.97
CA LYS A 240 1.63 -0.26 -15.61
C LYS A 240 2.89 -0.93 -15.07
N TYR A 241 4.08 -0.41 -15.40
CA TYR A 241 5.36 -1.05 -15.06
C TYR A 241 5.80 -0.80 -13.60
N TYR A 242 5.25 0.22 -12.95
CA TYR A 242 5.60 0.58 -11.56
C TYR A 242 4.38 0.65 -10.64
N ALA A 243 3.42 -0.26 -10.85
CA ALA A 243 2.21 -0.31 -10.05
C ALA A 243 2.54 -0.71 -8.60
N VAL A 244 1.95 0.02 -7.65
CA VAL A 244 1.82 -0.42 -6.27
C VAL A 244 0.58 -1.29 -6.21
N ARG A 245 0.66 -2.50 -5.63
CA ARG A 245 -0.42 -3.50 -5.58
C ARG A 245 -0.76 -3.90 -4.14
N GLY A 246 -1.84 -4.66 -3.97
CA GLY A 246 -2.26 -5.24 -2.70
C GLY A 246 -2.43 -4.21 -1.58
N LYS A 247 -1.97 -4.55 -0.37
CA LYS A 247 -2.06 -3.70 0.83
C LYS A 247 -1.35 -2.35 0.68
N LYS A 248 -0.27 -2.27 -0.10
CA LYS A 248 0.40 -0.99 -0.39
C LYS A 248 -0.48 -0.09 -1.27
N TYR A 249 -1.30 -0.67 -2.15
CA TYR A 249 -2.27 0.09 -2.94
C TYR A 249 -3.40 0.61 -2.06
N GLU A 250 -3.86 -0.19 -1.09
CA GLU A 250 -4.82 0.24 -0.07
C GLU A 250 -4.32 1.47 0.71
N LEU A 251 -3.04 1.51 1.08
CA LEU A 251 -2.41 2.69 1.70
C LEU A 251 -2.39 3.91 0.77
N LEU A 252 -2.09 3.69 -0.52
CA LEU A 252 -2.05 4.75 -1.52
C LEU A 252 -3.44 5.36 -1.74
N GLU A 253 -4.48 4.53 -1.83
CA GLU A 253 -5.86 5.00 -1.94
C GLU A 253 -6.33 5.71 -0.68
N TYR A 254 -6.00 5.19 0.51
CA TYR A 254 -6.29 5.84 1.78
C TYR A 254 -5.69 7.26 1.82
N TYR A 255 -4.39 7.38 1.58
CA TYR A 255 -3.72 8.68 1.54
C TYR A 255 -4.36 9.61 0.50
N PHE A 256 -4.61 9.09 -0.70
CA PHE A 256 -5.18 9.90 -1.78
C PHE A 256 -6.57 10.43 -1.43
N ASN A 257 -7.42 9.62 -0.82
CA ASN A 257 -8.75 10.05 -0.38
C ASN A 257 -8.66 11.13 0.71
N LYS A 258 -7.78 10.98 1.69
CA LYS A 258 -7.56 12.03 2.72
C LYS A 258 -7.01 13.33 2.15
N VAL A 259 -6.13 13.26 1.15
CA VAL A 259 -5.66 14.47 0.45
C VAL A 259 -6.77 15.12 -0.37
N LYS A 260 -7.69 14.35 -0.96
CA LYS A 260 -8.85 14.93 -1.67
C LYS A 260 -9.75 15.72 -0.73
N GLU A 261 -9.88 15.32 0.53
CA GLU A 261 -10.68 16.06 1.53
C GLU A 261 -10.16 17.47 1.80
N THR A 262 -8.85 17.73 1.59
CA THR A 262 -8.22 19.01 1.88
C THR A 262 -8.00 19.90 0.64
N LEU A 263 -8.15 19.35 -0.56
CA LEU A 263 -7.96 20.08 -1.82
C LEU A 263 -9.24 20.83 -2.24
N ASP A 264 -9.06 22.07 -2.68
CA ASP A 264 -10.14 22.80 -3.33
C ASP A 264 -10.53 22.16 -4.67
N LYS A 265 -11.82 22.24 -5.03
CA LYS A 265 -12.34 21.67 -6.29
C LYS A 265 -11.58 22.19 -7.53
N THR A 266 -11.17 23.46 -7.51
CA THR A 266 -10.40 24.12 -8.59
C THR A 266 -9.01 23.53 -8.76
N GLU A 267 -8.47 22.87 -7.72
CA GLU A 267 -7.16 22.25 -7.75
C GLU A 267 -7.19 20.79 -8.19
N MET A 268 -8.37 20.14 -8.19
CA MET A 268 -8.50 18.73 -8.53
C MET A 268 -8.45 18.46 -10.03
N TYR A 269 -9.04 19.33 -10.85
CA TYR A 269 -9.13 19.14 -12.29
C TYR A 269 -8.68 20.35 -13.10
N THR A 270 -8.39 20.11 -14.36
CA THR A 270 -8.25 21.15 -15.38
C THR A 270 -9.05 20.74 -16.60
N THR A 271 -9.34 21.72 -17.45
CA THR A 271 -10.00 21.51 -18.73
C THR A 271 -8.95 21.47 -19.83
N LYS A 272 -8.96 20.41 -20.64
CA LYS A 272 -8.06 20.26 -21.78
C LYS A 272 -8.87 19.97 -23.05
N ARG A 273 -8.60 20.71 -24.12
CA ARG A 273 -9.17 20.42 -25.43
C ARG A 273 -8.74 19.04 -25.90
N GLN A 274 -9.70 18.19 -26.23
CA GLN A 274 -9.48 16.83 -26.75
C GLN A 274 -10.40 16.55 -27.94
N THR A 275 -10.02 15.53 -28.72
CA THR A 275 -10.82 15.04 -29.84
C THR A 275 -11.35 13.66 -29.50
N TYR A 276 -12.67 13.51 -29.50
CA TYR A 276 -13.33 12.22 -29.41
C TYR A 276 -13.43 11.63 -30.81
N TYR A 277 -13.00 10.37 -30.98
CA TYR A 277 -12.98 9.68 -32.26
C TYR A 277 -13.85 8.43 -32.20
N TYR A 278 -14.91 8.42 -32.99
CA TYR A 278 -15.76 7.24 -33.14
C TYR A 278 -15.36 6.43 -34.38
N ARG A 279 -15.03 5.16 -34.17
CA ARG A 279 -14.80 4.19 -35.26
C ARG A 279 -16.10 3.48 -35.57
N MET A 280 -16.57 3.60 -36.81
CA MET A 280 -17.76 2.87 -37.26
C MET A 280 -17.54 1.37 -37.10
N ALA A 281 -18.55 0.65 -36.61
CA ALA A 281 -18.56 -0.79 -36.56
C ALA A 281 -18.63 -1.37 -37.99
N MET A 282 -19.36 -0.69 -38.89
CA MET A 282 -19.28 -0.98 -40.32
C MET A 282 -17.94 -0.51 -40.90
N GLY A 283 -16.99 -1.43 -41.09
CA GLY A 283 -15.63 -1.14 -41.59
C GLY A 283 -15.53 -0.57 -43.02
N PHE A 284 -16.65 -0.34 -43.71
CA PHE A 284 -16.73 0.04 -45.12
C PHE A 284 -16.62 1.55 -45.41
N TYR A 285 -16.61 2.40 -44.37
CA TYR A 285 -16.55 3.86 -44.52
C TYR A 285 -15.37 4.45 -43.76
N GLY A 286 -14.36 4.92 -44.49
CA GLY A 286 -13.20 5.65 -43.96
C GLY A 286 -13.51 7.09 -43.54
N ILE A 287 -14.70 7.36 -42.98
CA ILE A 287 -15.08 8.69 -42.52
C ILE A 287 -14.55 8.88 -41.10
N ASN A 288 -13.75 9.93 -40.92
CA ASN A 288 -13.26 10.31 -39.61
C ASN A 288 -14.37 11.01 -38.82
N ASN A 289 -15.05 10.27 -37.95
CA ASN A 289 -16.07 10.82 -37.05
C ASN A 289 -15.39 11.40 -35.81
N LEU A 290 -15.03 12.67 -35.91
CA LEU A 290 -14.37 13.41 -34.84
C LEU A 290 -15.26 14.51 -34.27
N ILE A 291 -15.14 14.74 -32.97
CA ILE A 291 -15.70 15.90 -32.30
C ILE A 291 -14.72 16.43 -31.26
N GLU A 292 -14.51 17.74 -31.27
CA GLU A 292 -13.72 18.39 -30.23
C GLU A 292 -14.57 18.72 -29.02
N TYR A 293 -14.01 18.53 -27.83
CA TYR A 293 -14.66 18.85 -26.58
C TYR A 293 -13.64 19.25 -25.51
N ASP A 294 -14.15 19.86 -24.46
CA ASP A 294 -13.39 20.33 -23.33
C ASP A 294 -13.37 19.25 -22.24
N ALA A 295 -12.34 18.41 -22.26
CA ALA A 295 -12.21 17.26 -21.36
C ALA A 295 -11.86 17.71 -19.94
N ILE A 296 -12.61 17.21 -18.95
CA ILE A 296 -12.30 17.38 -17.53
C ILE A 296 -11.31 16.29 -17.13
N VAL A 297 -10.06 16.69 -16.90
CA VAL A 297 -8.95 15.77 -16.60
C VAL A 297 -8.28 16.12 -15.28
N PRO A 298 -7.60 15.16 -14.62
CA PRO A 298 -6.89 15.45 -13.38
C PRO A 298 -5.84 16.56 -13.57
N SER A 299 -5.78 17.48 -12.62
CA SER A 299 -4.82 18.58 -12.65
C SER A 299 -3.37 18.10 -12.55
N ALA A 300 -2.42 18.94 -12.96
CA ALA A 300 -1.00 18.64 -12.76
C ALA A 300 -0.64 18.49 -11.27
N LYS A 301 -1.28 19.27 -10.38
CA LYS A 301 -1.11 19.19 -8.93
C LYS A 301 -1.56 17.83 -8.41
N LEU A 302 -2.76 17.39 -8.77
CA LEU A 302 -3.33 16.11 -8.33
C LEU A 302 -2.48 14.92 -8.82
N LYS A 303 -2.03 14.96 -10.08
CA LYS A 303 -1.10 13.94 -10.63
C LYS A 303 0.25 13.91 -9.92
N ARG A 304 0.80 15.07 -9.55
CA ARG A 304 2.06 15.14 -8.79
C ARG A 304 1.91 14.54 -7.40
N LEU A 305 0.82 14.86 -6.69
CA LEU A 305 0.52 14.31 -5.37
C LEU A 305 0.38 12.78 -5.42
N TRP A 306 -0.39 12.25 -6.37
CA TRP A 306 -0.52 10.81 -6.60
C TRP A 306 0.84 10.15 -6.87
N ASN A 307 1.61 10.68 -7.81
CA ASN A 307 2.90 10.09 -8.19
C ASN A 307 3.94 10.18 -7.07
N HIS A 308 3.93 11.27 -6.28
CA HIS A 308 4.79 11.40 -5.11
C HIS A 308 4.46 10.31 -4.09
N ALA A 309 3.19 10.20 -3.69
CA ALA A 309 2.73 9.18 -2.74
C ALA A 309 3.02 7.76 -3.22
N ARG A 310 2.74 7.48 -4.50
CA ARG A 310 3.03 6.18 -5.13
C ARG A 310 4.51 5.82 -5.03
N LYS A 311 5.41 6.77 -5.34
CA LYS A 311 6.86 6.55 -5.23
C LYS A 311 7.29 6.36 -3.78
N THR A 312 6.82 7.21 -2.88
CA THR A 312 7.14 7.13 -1.45
C THR A 312 6.71 5.79 -0.85
N ILE A 313 5.48 5.36 -1.09
CA ILE A 313 4.97 4.05 -0.64
C ILE A 313 5.79 2.90 -1.24
N ARG A 314 6.13 2.98 -2.54
CA ARG A 314 6.91 1.93 -3.20
C ARG A 314 8.32 1.77 -2.62
N TYR A 315 9.02 2.88 -2.38
CA TYR A 315 10.44 2.86 -2.06
C TYR A 315 10.74 2.94 -0.56
N GLU A 316 9.91 3.61 0.24
CA GLU A 316 10.14 3.76 1.69
C GLU A 316 9.52 2.60 2.50
N ILE A 317 8.43 1.99 2.03
CA ILE A 317 7.86 0.79 2.67
C ILE A 317 8.56 -0.44 2.09
N LYS A 318 9.66 -0.86 2.72
CA LYS A 318 10.41 -2.07 2.33
C LYS A 318 9.72 -3.34 2.82
N GLN A 319 9.12 -3.28 4.01
CA GLN A 319 8.45 -4.40 4.66
C GLN A 319 7.11 -4.77 4.01
N THR A 320 6.67 -6.01 4.24
CA THR A 320 5.31 -6.45 3.93
C THR A 320 4.31 -5.65 4.77
N VAL A 321 3.15 -5.35 4.21
CA VAL A 321 2.04 -4.68 4.92
C VAL A 321 1.00 -5.75 5.26
N LYS A 322 0.73 -5.96 6.54
CA LYS A 322 -0.21 -6.99 7.05
C LYS A 322 -1.08 -6.38 8.15
N ASN A 323 -2.24 -6.95 8.41
CA ASN A 323 -3.04 -6.56 9.57
C ASN A 323 -2.31 -6.94 10.87
N PHE A 324 -2.49 -6.14 11.93
CA PHE A 324 -1.87 -6.32 13.24
C PHE A 324 -2.28 -7.62 13.93
N ASP A 325 -3.47 -8.14 13.60
CA ASP A 325 -3.96 -9.42 14.07
C ASP A 325 -3.62 -10.60 13.14
N GLY A 326 -2.93 -10.33 12.02
CA GLY A 326 -2.54 -11.31 11.01
C GLY A 326 -3.66 -11.69 10.04
N SER A 327 -4.84 -11.05 10.09
CA SER A 327 -5.92 -11.30 9.14
C SER A 327 -5.59 -10.78 7.73
N ASN A 328 -6.36 -11.25 6.74
CA ASN A 328 -6.30 -10.77 5.36
C ASN A 328 -7.38 -9.69 5.06
N GLU A 329 -8.15 -9.25 6.06
CA GLU A 329 -9.19 -8.23 5.92
C GLU A 329 -8.62 -6.85 5.61
N SER A 330 -9.41 -5.89 5.11
CA SER A 330 -8.92 -4.51 4.86
C SER A 330 -8.23 -3.90 6.08
N LEU A 331 -7.18 -3.11 5.86
CA LEU A 331 -6.46 -2.45 6.95
C LEU A 331 -7.40 -1.46 7.67
N THR A 332 -7.37 -1.48 8.99
CA THR A 332 -7.95 -0.46 9.86
C THR A 332 -7.27 0.88 9.65
N GLU A 333 -7.93 1.97 10.07
CA GLU A 333 -7.36 3.32 9.91
C GLU A 333 -6.06 3.51 10.71
N ILE A 334 -5.93 2.88 11.88
CA ILE A 334 -4.71 2.92 12.68
C ILE A 334 -3.56 2.14 12.01
N GLU A 335 -3.84 0.98 11.43
CA GLU A 335 -2.85 0.22 10.65
C GLU A 335 -2.37 1.02 9.45
N LYS A 336 -3.32 1.63 8.71
CA LYS A 336 -3.01 2.50 7.57
C LYS A 336 -2.04 3.60 7.98
N LEU A 337 -2.28 4.26 9.11
CA LEU A 337 -1.45 5.37 9.59
C LEU A 337 -0.13 4.93 10.24
N ALA A 338 -0.05 3.72 10.80
CA ALA A 338 1.20 3.16 11.28
C ALA A 338 2.14 2.84 10.12
N TYR A 339 1.63 2.20 9.05
CA TYR A 339 2.42 1.85 7.87
C TYR A 339 2.73 3.05 6.96
N LEU A 340 1.95 4.13 7.02
CA LEU A 340 2.16 5.27 6.14
C LEU A 340 3.44 6.03 6.54
N PRO A 341 4.39 6.27 5.60
CA PRO A 341 5.58 7.05 5.89
C PRO A 341 5.24 8.43 6.45
N ALA A 342 6.00 8.90 7.44
CA ALA A 342 5.74 10.17 8.14
C ALA A 342 5.58 11.37 7.17
N LYS A 343 6.34 11.40 6.07
CA LYS A 343 6.25 12.44 5.03
C LYS A 343 4.88 12.52 4.37
N LEU A 344 4.15 11.41 4.27
CA LEU A 344 2.78 11.36 3.76
C LEU A 344 1.77 11.56 4.88
N ARG A 345 1.97 10.87 6.01
CA ARG A 345 1.09 10.92 7.18
C ARG A 345 0.88 12.33 7.70
N ASN A 346 1.93 13.14 7.72
CA ASN A 346 1.87 14.52 8.22
C ASN A 346 1.11 15.49 7.29
N ASN A 347 0.77 15.07 6.06
CA ASN A 347 0.05 15.89 5.09
C ASN A 347 -1.45 15.57 5.02
N ILE A 348 -1.95 14.68 5.88
CA ILE A 348 -3.34 14.26 5.89
C ILE A 348 -3.97 14.52 7.26
N ASN A 349 -5.25 14.89 7.25
CA ASN A 349 -6.02 15.05 8.48
C ASN A 349 -6.68 13.71 8.86
N TYR A 350 -6.59 13.36 10.14
CA TYR A 350 -7.24 12.19 10.71
C TYR A 350 -7.62 12.48 12.16
N SER A 351 -8.63 11.77 12.68
CA SER A 351 -9.09 11.93 14.06
C SER A 351 -9.23 10.57 14.72
N PHE A 352 -8.77 10.49 15.97
CA PHE A 352 -8.79 9.28 16.78
C PHE A 352 -9.42 9.56 18.13
N ASN A 353 -10.69 9.96 18.13
CA ASN A 353 -11.44 10.21 19.36
C ASN A 353 -11.51 8.98 20.29
N ASN A 354 -11.28 7.77 19.76
CA ASN A 354 -11.39 6.52 20.52
C ASN A 354 -10.06 6.08 21.18
N PHE A 355 -8.94 6.75 20.88
CA PHE A 355 -7.61 6.37 21.35
C PHE A 355 -7.04 7.44 22.28
N ASP A 356 -7.63 7.54 23.48
CA ASP A 356 -7.13 8.41 24.54
C ASP A 356 -6.31 7.63 25.57
N PHE A 357 -5.04 7.98 25.73
CA PHE A 357 -4.16 7.44 26.76
C PHE A 357 -3.92 8.45 27.89
N GLY A 358 -4.64 9.57 27.90
CA GLY A 358 -4.42 10.70 28.81
C GLY A 358 -3.19 11.52 28.44
N GLU A 359 -2.90 12.59 29.19
CA GLU A 359 -1.68 13.40 28.98
C GLU A 359 -0.41 12.56 29.17
N LYS A 360 -0.46 11.64 30.13
CA LYS A 360 0.63 10.76 30.53
C LYS A 360 0.11 9.58 31.35
N THR A 361 0.55 8.38 31.00
CA THR A 361 0.18 7.14 31.70
C THR A 361 1.35 6.16 31.72
N ILE A 362 1.58 5.50 32.85
CA ILE A 362 2.48 4.35 32.96
C ILE A 362 1.64 3.06 32.93
N THR A 363 1.92 2.16 31.99
CA THR A 363 1.16 0.92 31.79
C THR A 363 2.02 -0.16 31.12
N ASN A 364 1.50 -1.37 30.98
CA ASN A 364 2.18 -2.44 30.23
C ASN A 364 1.88 -2.37 28.73
N ILE A 365 2.81 -2.89 27.92
CA ILE A 365 2.66 -2.87 26.46
C ILE A 365 1.43 -3.65 26.00
N LYS A 366 1.02 -4.71 26.71
CA LYS A 366 -0.19 -5.49 26.37
C LYS A 366 -1.44 -4.62 26.37
N THR A 367 -1.56 -3.69 27.31
CA THR A 367 -2.72 -2.78 27.40
C THR A 367 -2.76 -1.85 26.20
N ILE A 368 -1.62 -1.28 25.81
CA ILE A 368 -1.49 -0.42 24.64
C ILE A 368 -1.78 -1.22 23.36
N ALA A 369 -1.12 -2.36 23.20
CA ALA A 369 -1.26 -3.27 22.07
C ALA A 369 -2.72 -3.68 21.85
N ASN A 370 -3.40 -4.15 22.90
CA ASN A 370 -4.81 -4.54 22.82
C ASN A 370 -5.70 -3.36 22.40
N LYS A 371 -5.44 -2.15 22.92
CA LYS A 371 -6.21 -0.96 22.55
C LYS A 371 -6.02 -0.61 21.07
N LEU A 372 -4.82 -0.79 20.55
CA LEU A 372 -4.45 -0.59 19.14
C LEU A 372 -4.88 -1.73 18.20
N GLY A 373 -5.35 -2.86 18.74
CA GLY A 373 -5.75 -4.05 17.96
C GLY A 373 -4.66 -5.10 17.76
N PHE A 374 -3.49 -4.96 18.38
CA PHE A 374 -2.45 -5.98 18.38
C PHE A 374 -2.75 -7.10 19.38
N LYS A 375 -2.46 -8.34 18.98
CA LYS A 375 -2.46 -9.50 19.88
C LYS A 375 -1.04 -9.89 20.22
N ILE A 376 -0.63 -9.60 21.46
CA ILE A 376 0.67 -10.07 22.00
C ILE A 376 0.41 -11.31 22.84
N GLN A 377 1.11 -12.41 22.54
CA GLN A 377 1.14 -13.59 23.39
C GLN A 377 2.03 -13.32 24.61
N ASP A 378 3.33 -13.64 24.53
CA ASP A 378 4.32 -13.37 25.59
C ASP A 378 5.34 -12.31 25.20
N LYS A 379 5.81 -12.33 23.95
CA LYS A 379 6.77 -11.37 23.39
C LYS A 379 6.32 -10.94 22.00
N ALA A 380 6.38 -9.64 21.73
CA ALA A 380 6.18 -9.11 20.39
C ALA A 380 7.48 -9.27 19.58
N THR A 381 7.37 -9.44 18.26
CA THR A 381 8.55 -9.34 17.39
C THR A 381 9.08 -7.90 17.38
N LEU A 382 10.32 -7.69 16.93
CA LEU A 382 10.86 -6.34 16.75
C LEU A 382 9.95 -5.52 15.82
N ARG A 383 9.46 -6.14 14.75
CA ARG A 383 8.50 -5.55 13.81
C ARG A 383 7.18 -5.15 14.47
N GLN A 384 6.56 -6.03 15.24
CA GLN A 384 5.32 -5.70 15.96
C GLN A 384 5.54 -4.57 16.96
N SER A 385 6.67 -4.60 17.66
CA SER A 385 7.05 -3.56 18.61
C SER A 385 7.20 -2.20 17.92
N THR A 386 7.87 -2.17 16.75
CA THR A 386 8.02 -0.96 15.93
C THR A 386 6.67 -0.42 15.48
N LEU A 387 5.78 -1.28 14.99
CA LEU A 387 4.44 -0.88 14.56
C LEU A 387 3.58 -0.34 15.71
N ILE A 388 3.71 -0.90 16.93
CA ILE A 388 3.05 -0.35 18.13
C ILE A 388 3.53 1.08 18.42
N ALA A 389 4.85 1.30 18.35
CA ALA A 389 5.42 2.63 18.55
C ALA A 389 5.00 3.61 17.44
N GLU A 390 5.00 3.18 16.19
CA GLU A 390 4.57 3.98 15.03
C GLU A 390 3.07 4.32 15.07
N ALA A 391 2.23 3.39 15.55
CA ALA A 391 0.81 3.61 15.77
C ALA A 391 0.58 4.64 16.88
N CYS A 392 1.30 4.56 17.99
CA CYS A 392 1.22 5.57 19.06
C CYS A 392 1.68 6.95 18.58
N GLU A 393 2.77 7.00 17.79
CA GLU A 393 3.25 8.24 17.17
C GLU A 393 2.20 8.82 16.22
N ALA A 394 1.55 7.98 15.40
CA ALA A 394 0.45 8.41 14.54
C ALA A 394 -0.69 9.05 15.36
N LEU A 395 -0.97 8.54 16.55
CA LEU A 395 -1.97 9.07 17.49
C LEU A 395 -1.54 10.33 18.24
N GLY A 396 -0.31 10.81 18.04
CA GLY A 396 0.27 11.97 18.73
C GLY A 396 0.82 11.65 20.12
N TYR A 397 1.15 10.38 20.38
CA TYR A 397 1.79 9.92 21.60
C TYR A 397 3.23 9.46 21.35
N GLU A 398 4.06 9.59 22.36
CA GLU A 398 5.35 8.92 22.43
C GLU A 398 5.31 7.84 23.51
N ILE A 399 6.16 6.83 23.35
CA ILE A 399 6.33 5.74 24.32
C ILE A 399 7.79 5.75 24.79
N GLU A 400 8.05 5.40 26.05
CA GLU A 400 9.37 5.13 26.60
C GLU A 400 9.32 3.91 27.55
N PRO A 401 10.23 2.92 27.47
CA PRO A 401 11.25 2.71 26.44
C PRO A 401 10.63 2.62 25.05
N ASN A 402 11.35 3.09 24.04
CA ASN A 402 10.87 3.02 22.66
C ASN A 402 11.84 2.27 21.76
N VAL A 403 11.32 1.18 21.23
CA VAL A 403 12.00 0.18 20.40
C VAL A 403 12.75 0.75 19.21
N ASN A 404 12.34 1.88 18.64
CA ASN A 404 13.08 2.49 17.54
C ASN A 404 14.44 3.03 17.98
N VAL A 405 14.59 3.31 19.28
CA VAL A 405 15.82 3.78 19.92
C VAL A 405 16.52 2.66 20.66
N ASP A 406 15.80 1.93 21.52
CA ASP A 406 16.39 0.87 22.36
C ASP A 406 16.68 -0.42 21.57
N LYS A 407 16.07 -0.58 20.38
CA LYS A 407 16.18 -1.75 19.49
C LYS A 407 15.83 -3.09 20.16
N LYS A 408 15.09 -3.04 21.27
CA LYS A 408 14.68 -4.21 22.05
C LYS A 408 13.18 -4.47 21.88
N PRO A 409 12.75 -5.65 21.40
CA PRO A 409 11.34 -5.99 21.28
C PRO A 409 10.66 -6.05 22.65
N TYR A 410 9.39 -5.65 22.70
CA TYR A 410 8.63 -5.62 23.95
C TYR A 410 8.16 -7.02 24.36
N LYS A 411 8.16 -7.30 25.67
CA LYS A 411 7.39 -8.40 26.28
C LYS A 411 6.03 -7.87 26.70
N LYS A 412 5.00 -8.72 26.77
CA LYS A 412 3.62 -8.33 27.11
C LYS A 412 3.53 -7.49 28.41
N ASP A 413 4.38 -7.80 29.38
CA ASP A 413 4.42 -7.17 30.70
C ASP A 413 5.47 -6.05 30.81
N THR A 414 6.16 -5.71 29.71
CA THR A 414 7.07 -4.57 29.68
C THR A 414 6.29 -3.30 30.02
N MET A 415 6.66 -2.67 31.14
CA MET A 415 6.12 -1.40 31.56
C MET A 415 6.71 -0.28 30.70
N VAL A 416 5.86 0.64 30.27
CA VAL A 416 6.20 1.79 29.45
C VAL A 416 5.44 3.02 29.94
N SER A 417 6.04 4.18 29.74
CA SER A 417 5.37 5.48 29.83
C SER A 417 4.86 5.86 28.45
N ILE A 418 3.57 6.13 28.32
CA ILE A 418 2.94 6.70 27.13
C ILE A 418 2.46 8.12 27.43
N TYR A 419 2.80 9.08 26.58
CA TYR A 419 2.56 10.50 26.87
C TYR A 419 2.36 11.32 25.60
N ARG A 420 1.68 12.46 25.71
CA ARG A 420 1.46 13.38 24.59
C ARG A 420 2.78 14.02 24.15
N ASN A 421 2.99 14.08 22.84
CA ASN A 421 4.16 14.74 22.29
C ASN A 421 4.10 16.25 22.53
N GLN A 422 5.10 16.82 23.23
CA GLN A 422 5.18 18.24 23.57
C GLN A 422 6.20 19.02 22.73
N TYR A 423 7.10 18.33 22.00
CA TYR A 423 8.24 18.98 21.35
C TYR A 423 8.48 18.43 19.94
N PRO A 424 8.79 19.28 18.94
CA PRO A 424 9.12 18.82 17.60
C PRO A 424 10.38 17.94 17.63
N LYS A 425 10.30 16.80 16.94
CA LYS A 425 11.35 15.77 16.92
C LYS A 425 12.66 16.29 16.31
N LYS A 426 13.78 15.97 16.96
CA LYS A 426 15.13 16.01 16.37
C LYS A 426 15.76 14.62 16.43
N LEU A 427 16.58 14.30 15.44
CA LEU A 427 17.17 12.99 15.19
C LEU A 427 18.65 12.94 15.63
N SER A 428 18.98 13.21 16.90
CA SER A 428 20.30 12.82 17.43
C SER A 428 20.17 11.52 18.22
N GLN A 429 20.00 10.42 17.50
CA GLN A 429 19.77 9.10 18.12
C GLN A 429 20.92 8.64 19.03
N PHE A 430 22.14 9.15 18.81
CA PHE A 430 23.35 8.68 19.49
C PHE A 430 23.55 9.28 20.89
N ASP A 431 23.45 10.60 21.06
CA ASP A 431 23.67 11.23 22.38
C ASP A 431 22.62 10.78 23.40
N TYR A 432 21.39 10.51 22.92
CA TYR A 432 20.31 10.02 23.76
C TYR A 432 20.62 8.64 24.36
N GLN A 433 21.17 7.69 23.59
CA GLN A 433 21.41 6.33 24.09
C GLN A 433 22.40 6.35 25.27
N ILE A 434 23.47 7.14 25.17
CA ILE A 434 24.45 7.29 26.25
C ILE A 434 23.81 7.96 27.46
N ALA A 435 23.09 9.06 27.23
CA ALA A 435 22.40 9.77 28.30
C ALA A 435 21.34 8.88 29.00
N SER A 436 20.66 8.00 28.26
CA SER A 436 19.69 7.05 28.82
C SER A 436 20.34 6.02 29.74
N LEU A 437 21.54 5.55 29.41
CA LEU A 437 22.31 4.67 30.28
C LEU A 437 22.77 5.39 31.55
N PHE A 438 23.33 6.60 31.43
CA PHE A 438 23.72 7.39 32.60
C PHE A 438 22.51 7.67 33.51
N THR A 439 21.35 7.92 32.90
CA THR A 439 20.08 8.04 33.62
C THR A 439 19.77 6.74 34.37
N ASP A 440 19.77 5.59 33.69
CA ASP A 440 19.46 4.30 34.31
C ASP A 440 20.43 3.95 35.47
N ILE A 441 21.73 4.22 35.31
CA ILE A 441 22.76 4.04 36.35
C ILE A 441 22.50 4.96 37.54
N GLY A 442 22.22 6.24 37.29
CA GLY A 442 21.95 7.22 38.34
C GLY A 442 20.76 6.81 39.20
N TYR A 443 19.65 6.44 38.55
CA TYR A 443 18.46 5.92 39.24
C TYR A 443 18.73 4.58 39.95
N GLN A 444 19.67 3.77 39.46
CA GLN A 444 20.04 2.50 40.13
C GLN A 444 20.68 2.71 41.50
N ILE A 445 21.36 3.83 41.68
CA ILE A 445 21.98 4.21 42.97
C ILE A 445 20.95 4.91 43.84
N ALA A 446 20.19 5.84 43.26
CA ALA A 446 19.22 6.65 44.01
C ALA A 446 17.97 5.87 44.47
N LEU A 447 17.68 4.68 43.93
CA LEU A 447 16.52 3.86 44.31
C LEU A 447 16.84 2.70 45.27
N VAL A 448 18.09 2.59 45.72
CA VAL A 448 18.60 1.42 46.47
C VAL A 448 17.87 1.17 47.77
N ASP A 449 17.57 2.23 48.51
CA ASP A 449 16.96 2.19 49.83
C ASP A 449 15.44 2.45 49.80
N ASN A 450 14.86 2.55 48.60
CA ASN A 450 13.48 2.96 48.35
C ASN A 450 13.12 4.40 48.75
N GLU A 451 14.10 5.25 49.11
CA GLU A 451 13.92 6.66 49.49
C GLU A 451 14.57 7.58 48.46
N LEU A 452 13.93 7.75 47.29
CA LEU A 452 14.41 8.68 46.28
C LEU A 452 14.25 10.14 46.72
N LEU A 453 15.36 10.85 46.91
CA LEU A 453 15.35 12.26 47.27
C LEU A 453 15.27 13.15 46.02
N GLN A 454 14.52 14.25 46.12
CA GLN A 454 14.39 15.22 45.02
C GLN A 454 15.75 15.84 44.61
N ILE A 455 16.68 15.92 45.56
CA ILE A 455 18.03 16.45 45.30
C ILE A 455 18.83 15.51 44.38
N GLU A 456 18.67 14.19 44.51
CA GLU A 456 19.34 13.20 43.66
C GLU A 456 18.79 13.23 42.24
N ILE A 457 17.45 13.30 42.09
CA ILE A 457 16.80 13.47 40.78
C ILE A 457 17.32 14.74 40.10
N ALA A 458 17.31 15.86 40.82
CA ALA A 458 17.79 17.14 40.28
C ALA A 458 19.27 17.08 39.90
N HIS A 459 20.09 16.33 40.65
CA HIS A 459 21.50 16.12 40.33
C HIS A 459 21.69 15.29 39.05
N ILE A 460 20.95 14.19 38.90
CA ILE A 460 20.96 13.35 37.68
C ILE A 460 20.55 14.20 36.47
N GLU A 461 19.41 14.92 36.56
CA GLU A 461 18.93 15.78 35.47
C GLU A 461 19.92 16.89 35.11
N TYR A 462 20.54 17.51 36.11
CA TYR A 462 21.56 18.56 35.91
C TYR A 462 22.81 18.01 35.22
N TYR A 463 23.33 16.87 35.68
CA TYR A 463 24.48 16.21 35.09
C TYR A 463 24.22 15.87 33.62
N ILE A 464 23.07 15.23 33.34
CA ILE A 464 22.69 14.87 31.96
C ILE A 464 22.58 16.11 31.08
N LYS A 465 21.97 17.19 31.57
CA LYS A 465 21.83 18.46 30.82
C LYS A 465 23.17 19.14 30.54
N LYS A 466 24.13 19.01 31.44
CA LYS A 466 25.45 19.64 31.35
C LYS A 466 26.38 18.89 30.40
N GLU A 467 26.45 17.56 30.54
CA GLU A 467 27.43 16.72 29.84
C GLU A 467 26.94 16.27 28.45
N PHE A 468 25.63 16.22 28.21
CA PHE A 468 25.05 15.76 26.95
C PHE A 468 24.32 16.87 26.20
N SER A 469 24.60 16.98 24.89
CA SER A 469 23.97 17.96 24.00
C SER A 469 22.59 17.50 23.50
N LEU A 470 21.65 17.33 24.42
CA LEU A 470 20.31 16.84 24.13
C LEU A 470 19.34 17.93 23.66
N SER A 471 18.39 17.58 22.82
CA SER A 471 17.22 18.40 22.47
C SER A 471 16.19 18.43 23.61
N ALA A 472 15.20 19.33 23.50
CA ALA A 472 14.10 19.39 24.47
C ALA A 472 13.26 18.11 24.49
N SER A 473 13.02 17.51 23.32
CA SER A 473 12.32 16.23 23.18
C SER A 473 13.09 15.09 23.86
N GLU A 474 14.40 14.98 23.61
CA GLU A 474 15.25 13.95 24.21
C GLU A 474 15.33 14.08 25.74
N ARG A 475 15.46 15.30 26.27
CA ARG A 475 15.42 15.54 27.73
C ARG A 475 14.09 15.15 28.34
N TYR A 476 12.98 15.55 27.70
CA TYR A 476 11.65 15.20 28.18
C TYR A 476 11.44 13.69 28.18
N ARG A 477 11.96 13.00 27.16
CA ARG A 477 11.92 11.54 27.08
C ARG A 477 12.73 10.86 28.20
N LEU A 478 13.92 11.37 28.54
CA LEU A 478 14.69 10.88 29.70
C LEU A 478 13.97 11.13 31.03
N GLN A 479 13.26 12.24 31.17
CA GLN A 479 12.40 12.50 32.32
C GLN A 479 11.28 11.44 32.42
N MET A 480 10.64 11.08 31.31
CA MET A 480 9.63 10.00 31.30
C MET A 480 10.23 8.64 31.62
N ARG A 481 11.48 8.40 31.18
CA ARG A 481 12.24 7.20 31.53
C ARG A 481 12.52 7.13 33.03
N GLY A 482 13.01 8.21 33.64
CA GLY A 482 13.18 8.33 35.09
C GLY A 482 11.87 8.08 35.84
N GLU A 483 10.80 8.73 35.39
CA GLU A 483 9.39 8.49 35.75
C GLU A 483 9.04 7.01 35.92
N LEU A 484 9.31 6.28 34.84
CA LEU A 484 9.08 4.86 34.72
C LEU A 484 9.93 4.05 35.71
N LEU A 485 11.24 4.34 35.82
CA LEU A 485 12.14 3.63 36.73
C LEU A 485 11.73 3.78 38.20
N VAL A 486 11.29 4.97 38.60
CA VAL A 486 10.77 5.21 39.96
C VAL A 486 9.53 4.37 40.23
N HIS A 487 8.64 4.25 39.24
CA HIS A 487 7.41 3.48 39.36
C HIS A 487 7.66 1.97 39.41
N THR A 488 8.51 1.45 38.52
CA THR A 488 8.76 0.00 38.42
C THR A 488 9.72 -0.49 39.48
N LYS A 489 10.68 0.34 39.92
CA LYS A 489 11.83 -0.04 40.75
C LYS A 489 12.65 -1.18 40.14
N GLU A 490 12.51 -1.41 38.84
CA GLU A 490 13.20 -2.46 38.10
C GLU A 490 14.16 -1.81 37.11
N ILE A 491 15.46 -2.07 37.29
CA ILE A 491 16.51 -1.55 36.41
C ILE A 491 17.28 -2.75 35.85
N ASN A 492 17.06 -3.03 34.56
CA ASN A 492 17.67 -4.15 33.83
C ASN A 492 19.02 -3.79 33.18
N THR A 493 19.80 -2.91 33.80
CA THR A 493 21.09 -2.43 33.25
C THR A 493 22.25 -3.39 33.45
N SER A 494 22.09 -4.47 34.24
CA SER A 494 23.24 -5.27 34.69
C SER A 494 24.03 -5.95 33.57
N GLU A 495 23.42 -6.16 32.40
CA GLU A 495 24.07 -6.85 31.26
C GLU A 495 24.74 -5.85 30.31
N THR A 496 24.05 -4.76 29.97
CA THR A 496 24.61 -3.65 29.17
C THR A 496 25.75 -2.96 29.91
N ILE A 497 25.62 -2.69 31.21
CA ILE A 497 26.71 -2.16 32.04
C ILE A 497 27.91 -3.11 32.01
N LYS A 498 27.73 -4.42 32.19
CA LYS A 498 28.83 -5.39 32.14
C LYS A 498 29.57 -5.40 30.79
N LYS A 499 28.84 -5.34 29.67
CA LYS A 499 29.44 -5.25 28.33
C LYS A 499 30.24 -3.95 28.18
N LEU A 500 29.66 -2.84 28.62
CA LEU A 500 30.29 -1.51 28.59
C LEU A 500 31.60 -1.48 29.37
N ILE A 501 31.55 -1.97 30.61
CA ILE A 501 32.72 -2.01 31.47
C ILE A 501 33.85 -2.84 30.85
N LYS A 502 33.52 -3.94 30.17
CA LYS A 502 34.52 -4.79 29.51
C LYS A 502 35.22 -4.10 28.33
N MET A 503 34.55 -3.14 27.68
CA MET A 503 35.03 -2.50 26.45
C MET A 503 35.59 -1.09 26.67
N LEU A 504 35.35 -0.48 27.83
CA LEU A 504 35.95 0.80 28.20
C LEU A 504 37.40 0.64 28.64
N ASP A 505 38.20 1.64 28.28
CA ASP A 505 39.51 1.87 28.87
C ASP A 505 39.40 2.39 30.32
N ASP A 506 40.54 2.58 30.97
CA ASP A 506 40.57 3.05 32.35
C ASP A 506 39.97 4.47 32.51
N SER A 507 40.05 5.33 31.47
CA SER A 507 39.50 6.69 31.50
C SER A 507 37.97 6.73 31.46
N GLY A 508 37.36 5.91 30.60
CA GLY A 508 35.91 5.76 30.51
C GLY A 508 35.32 5.12 31.76
N LYS A 509 36.01 4.12 32.32
CA LYS A 509 35.64 3.51 33.61
C LYS A 509 35.69 4.55 34.74
N GLU A 510 36.74 5.37 34.79
CA GLU A 510 36.89 6.45 35.79
C GLU A 510 35.78 7.51 35.66
N THR A 511 35.36 7.82 34.44
CA THR A 511 34.24 8.72 34.18
C THR A 511 32.93 8.22 34.79
N ILE A 512 32.59 6.96 34.55
CA ILE A 512 31.38 6.34 35.11
C ILE A 512 31.47 6.28 36.63
N ALA A 513 32.64 5.91 37.17
CA ALA A 513 32.90 5.89 38.61
C ALA A 513 32.67 7.26 39.27
N LYS A 514 33.19 8.34 38.67
CA LYS A 514 33.00 9.71 39.17
C LYS A 514 31.54 10.15 39.15
N TYR A 515 30.82 9.83 38.08
CA TYR A 515 29.38 10.12 37.98
C TYR A 515 28.57 9.38 39.04
N ILE A 516 28.81 8.08 39.22
CA ILE A 516 28.12 7.25 40.20
C ILE A 516 28.33 7.81 41.62
N ILE A 517 29.57 8.20 41.95
CA ILE A 517 29.86 8.81 43.24
C ILE A 517 29.16 10.18 43.36
N SER A 518 29.17 11.01 42.31
CA SER A 518 28.55 12.34 42.38
C SER A 518 27.04 12.26 42.65
N VAL A 519 26.37 11.24 42.11
CA VAL A 519 24.96 10.95 42.42
C VAL A 519 24.79 10.51 43.87
N ALA A 520 25.61 9.58 44.37
CA ALA A 520 25.50 9.06 45.73
C ALA A 520 25.81 10.09 46.84
N ILE A 521 26.61 11.12 46.55
CA ILE A 521 26.93 12.19 47.51
C ILE A 521 26.05 13.43 47.34
N ALA A 522 25.05 13.41 46.43
CA ALA A 522 24.28 14.60 46.06
C ALA A 522 23.52 15.23 47.24
N ASP A 523 23.12 14.41 48.22
CA ASP A 523 22.47 14.83 49.46
C ASP A 523 23.44 15.02 50.64
N GLY A 524 24.74 14.75 50.43
CA GLY A 524 25.79 14.80 51.44
C GLY A 524 25.86 13.58 52.37
N ILE A 525 25.02 12.55 52.20
CA ILE A 525 24.92 11.40 53.11
C ILE A 525 24.95 10.09 52.33
N VAL A 526 26.07 9.36 52.37
CA VAL A 526 26.16 8.02 51.77
C VAL A 526 25.69 6.96 52.77
N LYS A 527 24.56 6.31 52.50
CA LYS A 527 23.97 5.23 53.32
C LYS A 527 24.73 3.91 53.10
N ASP A 528 24.72 3.01 54.10
CA ASP A 528 25.38 1.69 54.03
C ASP A 528 24.85 0.81 52.86
N SER A 529 23.57 0.97 52.51
CA SER A 529 22.97 0.28 51.37
C SER A 529 23.51 0.78 50.03
N GLU A 530 23.74 2.09 49.89
CA GLU A 530 24.33 2.71 48.70
C GLU A 530 25.81 2.36 48.61
N LEU A 531 26.55 2.42 49.72
CA LEU A 531 27.96 2.04 49.78
C LEU A 531 28.18 0.60 49.29
N LYS A 532 27.30 -0.35 49.67
CA LYS A 532 27.34 -1.73 49.16
C LYS A 532 27.15 -1.84 47.66
N ILE A 533 26.30 -1.00 47.08
CA ILE A 533 26.06 -0.98 45.63
C ILE A 533 27.19 -0.27 44.90
N LEU A 534 27.73 0.82 45.46
CA LEU A 534 28.97 1.44 44.99
C LEU A 534 30.10 0.42 44.95
N GLN A 535 30.35 -0.32 46.04
CA GLN A 535 31.35 -1.39 46.10
C GLN A 535 31.10 -2.47 45.02
N LYS A 536 29.83 -2.87 44.83
CA LYS A 536 29.45 -3.85 43.80
C LYS A 536 29.70 -3.34 42.39
N ILE A 537 29.38 -2.08 42.09
CA ILE A 537 29.57 -1.48 40.77
C ILE A 537 31.07 -1.21 40.53
N PHE A 538 31.82 -0.74 41.52
CA PHE A 538 33.28 -0.52 41.43
C PHE A 538 34.04 -1.82 41.21
N LYS A 539 33.64 -2.89 41.89
CA LYS A 539 34.16 -4.23 41.63
C LYS A 539 33.82 -4.72 40.23
N GLN A 540 32.64 -4.37 39.70
CA GLN A 540 32.31 -4.66 38.31
C GLN A 540 33.20 -3.87 37.35
N LEU A 541 33.50 -2.59 37.66
CA LEU A 541 34.38 -1.67 36.92
C LEU A 541 35.89 -2.02 36.96
N ASP A 542 36.28 -3.12 37.61
CA ASP A 542 37.68 -3.50 37.89
C ASP A 542 38.47 -2.50 38.77
N PHE A 543 37.79 -1.64 39.53
CA PHE A 543 38.45 -0.78 40.52
C PHE A 543 38.60 -1.47 41.88
N SER A 544 39.70 -1.19 42.58
CA SER A 544 39.91 -1.66 43.95
C SER A 544 39.02 -0.92 44.94
N GLU A 545 38.69 -1.56 46.06
CA GLU A 545 38.00 -0.89 47.19
C GLU A 545 38.81 0.29 47.73
N ASP A 546 40.14 0.22 47.66
CA ASP A 546 41.04 1.32 48.05
C ASP A 546 40.87 2.56 47.18
N TYR A 547 40.60 2.39 45.88
CA TYR A 547 40.36 3.49 44.94
C TYR A 547 38.99 4.16 45.18
N LEU A 548 37.96 3.37 45.48
CA LEU A 548 36.66 3.90 45.90
C LEU A 548 36.81 4.73 47.18
N ASN A 549 37.51 4.19 48.17
CA ASN A 549 37.76 4.87 49.43
C ASN A 549 38.62 6.13 49.27
N SER A 550 39.60 6.14 48.35
CA SER A 550 40.40 7.34 48.08
C SER A 550 39.59 8.44 47.43
N ILE A 551 38.73 8.13 46.44
CA ILE A 551 37.88 9.14 45.80
C ILE A 551 36.82 9.67 46.78
N LEU A 552 36.19 8.79 47.55
CA LEU A 552 35.29 9.20 48.62
C LEU A 552 36.04 10.11 49.59
N SER A 553 37.22 9.72 50.07
CA SER A 553 38.02 10.55 50.98
C SER A 553 38.45 11.88 50.36
N ASP A 554 38.80 11.94 49.08
CA ASP A 554 39.19 13.18 48.39
C ASP A 554 38.01 14.13 48.18
N LEU A 555 36.82 13.60 47.89
CA LEU A 555 35.57 14.37 47.78
C LEU A 555 35.06 14.82 49.16
N ILE A 556 35.24 14.00 50.19
CA ILE A 556 34.92 14.31 51.60
C ILE A 556 35.92 15.32 52.18
N ASN A 557 37.21 15.25 51.86
CA ASN A 557 38.21 16.21 52.33
C ASN A 557 38.16 17.56 51.57
N SER A 558 37.40 17.64 50.48
CA SER A 558 37.17 18.88 49.72
C SER A 558 35.84 19.57 50.03
N ALA A 559 34.97 18.94 50.82
CA ALA A 559 33.75 19.50 51.38
C ALA A 559 33.61 19.05 52.84
N ASP A 560 33.80 19.97 53.81
CA ASP A 560 33.90 19.72 55.26
C ASP A 560 32.72 18.95 55.95
N ASP A 561 31.74 18.40 55.22
CA ASP A 561 30.45 17.93 55.76
C ASP A 561 29.88 16.63 55.13
N VAL A 562 30.67 15.56 54.99
CA VAL A 562 30.11 14.22 54.64
C VAL A 562 30.21 13.25 55.82
N VAL A 563 29.06 12.70 56.23
CA VAL A 563 28.95 11.78 57.38
C VAL A 563 28.60 10.37 56.90
N ILE A 564 29.52 9.42 57.10
CA ILE A 564 29.27 7.98 56.87
C ILE A 564 28.58 7.41 58.12
N VAL A 565 27.34 6.93 58.01
CA VAL A 565 26.58 6.41 59.16
C VAL A 565 26.82 4.89 59.32
N GLU A 566 27.66 4.49 60.27
CA GLU A 566 27.76 3.10 60.73
C GLU A 566 26.67 2.78 61.77
N LYS A 567 25.93 1.67 61.60
CA LYS A 567 25.08 1.12 62.67
C LYS A 567 25.96 0.54 63.77
N GLY A 568 25.92 1.16 64.95
CA GLY A 568 26.74 0.79 66.11
C GLY A 568 26.69 -0.70 66.46
N THR A 569 27.85 -1.34 66.46
CA THR A 569 28.03 -2.69 67.00
C THR A 569 28.09 -2.62 68.52
N SER A 570 27.13 -3.28 69.16
CA SER A 570 27.06 -3.42 70.61
C SER A 570 28.23 -4.25 71.15
N THR A 571 29.31 -3.60 71.56
CA THR A 571 30.28 -4.18 72.51
C THR A 571 30.49 -3.25 73.70
N LYS A 572 30.07 -3.71 74.87
CA LYS A 572 30.20 -3.04 76.16
C LYS A 572 31.68 -2.83 76.52
N LYS A 573 32.11 -1.58 76.74
CA LYS A 573 33.13 -1.23 77.75
C LYS A 573 32.77 0.08 78.47
N LYS A 574 33.09 0.11 79.77
CA LYS A 574 32.63 1.07 80.81
C LYS A 574 33.20 2.48 80.64
N GLY A 575 32.29 3.46 80.53
CA GLY A 575 32.19 4.71 81.32
C GLY A 575 33.34 5.74 81.36
N SER A 576 33.02 6.98 81.00
CA SER A 576 33.47 8.23 81.67
C SER A 576 32.52 9.40 81.35
N LYS A 577 32.48 10.40 82.24
CA LYS A 577 31.41 11.38 82.51
C LYS A 577 31.04 12.33 81.36
N ILE A 578 29.74 12.68 81.33
CA ILE A 578 29.14 13.79 80.56
C ILE A 578 29.37 15.12 81.30
N PRO A 579 29.90 16.17 80.64
CA PRO A 579 29.61 17.58 80.95
C PRO A 579 28.45 18.10 80.10
N ALA A 580 27.68 19.01 80.69
CA ALA A 580 26.40 19.51 80.21
C ALA A 580 26.48 20.56 79.08
N ASN A 581 25.45 20.52 78.23
CA ASN A 581 24.81 21.55 77.42
C ASN A 581 25.59 22.83 77.08
N ILE A 582 25.95 22.99 75.81
CA ILE A 582 26.07 24.29 75.16
C ILE A 582 24.90 24.39 74.19
N GLU A 583 23.92 25.20 74.54
CA GLU A 583 22.93 25.72 73.59
C GLU A 583 23.66 26.60 72.58
N LEU A 584 23.61 26.21 71.31
CA LEU A 584 23.84 27.11 70.18
C LEU A 584 22.67 26.92 69.21
N ASP A 585 21.57 27.60 69.53
CA ASP A 585 20.71 28.19 68.51
C ASP A 585 21.54 29.26 67.80
N GLU A 586 22.15 28.92 66.67
CA GLU A 586 22.39 29.89 65.60
C GLU A 586 22.61 29.13 64.28
N LYS A 587 21.73 29.41 63.32
CA LYS A 587 21.79 28.99 61.93
C LYS A 587 23.22 29.06 61.36
N LEU A 588 23.81 27.91 61.04
CA LEU A 588 24.88 27.82 60.05
C LEU A 588 24.27 27.32 58.74
N GLU A 589 23.71 28.26 57.98
CA GLU A 589 23.55 28.10 56.53
C GLU A 589 24.95 28.09 55.91
N LEU A 590 25.45 26.90 55.53
CA LEU A 590 26.69 26.75 54.77
C LEU A 590 26.32 26.43 53.31
N LYS A 591 26.41 27.49 52.48
CA LYS A 591 26.30 27.38 51.02
C LYS A 591 27.53 26.70 50.46
N LEU A 592 27.32 25.58 49.78
CA LEU A 592 28.34 24.92 48.95
C LEU A 592 28.65 25.78 47.72
N ASP A 593 29.93 26.02 47.45
CA ASP A 593 30.39 26.72 46.25
C ASP A 593 30.44 25.75 45.06
N THR A 594 29.42 25.86 44.21
CA THR A 594 29.20 25.04 43.02
C THR A 594 30.26 25.24 41.92
N GLU A 595 31.15 26.23 42.00
CA GLU A 595 32.15 26.51 40.96
C GLU A 595 33.30 25.48 40.90
N LYS A 596 33.60 24.74 41.99
CA LYS A 596 34.74 23.79 42.01
C LYS A 596 34.45 22.41 41.42
N LEU A 597 33.18 22.04 41.27
CA LEU A 597 32.75 20.85 40.52
C LEU A 597 32.88 20.99 39.01
N GLU A 598 33.16 22.21 38.50
CA GLU A 598 33.25 22.48 37.06
C GLU A 598 34.57 22.05 36.40
N LYS A 599 35.61 21.68 37.16
CA LYS A 599 36.95 21.41 36.60
C LYS A 599 37.17 20.01 36.03
N ILE A 600 36.21 19.10 36.12
CA ILE A 600 36.30 17.79 35.49
C ILE A 600 35.53 17.86 34.17
N LYS A 601 36.18 18.33 33.10
CA LYS A 601 35.69 18.10 31.74
C LYS A 601 35.89 16.63 31.43
N ILE A 602 34.80 15.88 31.45
CA ILE A 602 34.77 14.46 31.12
C ILE A 602 34.78 14.33 29.59
N ASN A 603 35.74 13.58 29.06
CA ASN A 603 35.83 13.33 27.62
C ASN A 603 34.88 12.19 27.23
N THR A 604 33.61 12.51 26.96
CA THR A 604 32.56 11.52 26.62
C THR A 604 32.74 10.86 25.25
N SER A 605 33.77 11.23 24.46
CA SER A 605 34.02 10.71 23.12
C SER A 605 34.36 9.22 23.07
N GLU A 606 34.99 8.69 24.12
CA GLU A 606 35.40 7.29 24.16
C GLU A 606 34.26 6.36 24.53
N ILE A 607 33.50 6.72 25.58
CA ILE A 607 32.23 6.07 25.93
C ILE A 607 31.29 6.05 24.73
N HIS A 608 31.30 7.12 23.93
CA HIS A 608 30.53 7.21 22.70
C HIS A 608 30.88 6.13 21.67
N ASN A 609 32.16 5.89 21.39
CA ASN A 609 32.58 4.91 20.39
C ASN A 609 32.32 3.46 20.85
N VAL A 610 32.61 3.14 22.11
CA VAL A 610 32.38 1.80 22.67
C VAL A 610 30.90 1.44 22.71
N LEU A 611 30.05 2.40 23.06
CA LEU A 611 28.60 2.18 23.06
C LEU A 611 28.04 1.93 21.66
N GLN A 612 28.57 2.59 20.63
CA GLN A 612 28.18 2.32 19.25
C GLN A 612 28.42 0.85 18.88
N GLU A 613 29.57 0.28 19.27
CA GLU A 613 29.93 -1.11 18.99
C GLU A 613 29.00 -2.09 19.73
N ILE A 614 28.76 -1.87 21.03
CA ILE A 614 27.86 -2.73 21.84
C ILE A 614 26.44 -2.73 21.29
N PHE A 615 25.90 -1.56 20.97
CA PHE A 615 24.54 -1.47 20.44
C PHE A 615 24.45 -2.06 19.04
N ALA A 616 25.50 -2.00 18.22
CA ALA A 616 25.56 -2.66 16.92
C ALA A 616 25.60 -4.19 17.06
N GLU A 617 26.37 -4.73 18.00
CA GLU A 617 26.43 -6.17 18.28
C GLU A 617 25.11 -6.72 18.83
N GLU A 618 24.48 -6.03 19.81
CA GLU A 618 23.17 -6.43 20.33
C GLU A 618 22.10 -6.44 19.23
N GLN A 619 22.15 -5.48 18.30
CA GLN A 619 21.27 -5.46 17.14
C GLN A 619 21.50 -6.68 16.23
N ALA A 620 22.75 -7.04 15.96
CA ALA A 620 23.08 -8.20 15.14
C ALA A 620 22.67 -9.53 15.80
N GLU A 621 22.77 -9.66 17.12
CA GLU A 621 22.30 -10.85 17.85
C GLU A 621 20.77 -10.97 17.87
N ILE A 622 20.05 -9.85 18.01
CA ILE A 622 18.58 -9.83 17.96
C ILE A 622 18.10 -10.26 16.57
N LEU A 623 18.70 -9.73 15.50
CA LEU A 623 18.38 -10.13 14.12
C LEU A 623 18.66 -11.61 13.83
N LYS A 624 19.66 -12.21 14.50
CA LYS A 624 19.98 -13.65 14.37
C LYS A 624 19.06 -14.58 15.17
N SER A 625 18.39 -14.07 16.20
CA SER A 625 17.61 -14.88 17.15
C SER A 625 16.10 -14.80 16.96
N GLU A 626 15.61 -13.88 16.13
CA GLU A 626 14.25 -13.94 15.62
C GLU A 626 14.12 -15.07 14.58
N PRO A 627 12.99 -15.80 14.52
CA PRO A 627 12.74 -16.71 13.42
C PRO A 627 12.83 -15.88 12.13
N ILE A 628 13.74 -16.28 11.25
CA ILE A 628 13.98 -15.64 9.97
C ILE A 628 12.69 -15.77 9.15
N GLU A 629 11.81 -14.77 9.17
CA GLU A 629 11.03 -14.45 7.97
C GLU A 629 12.07 -13.94 6.97
N ALA A 630 12.24 -14.66 5.85
CA ALA A 630 13.30 -14.47 4.86
C ALA A 630 13.67 -13.00 4.66
N ASP A 631 14.79 -12.61 5.28
CA ASP A 631 15.36 -11.27 5.14
C ASP A 631 16.03 -11.24 3.76
N ASN A 632 15.33 -10.66 2.78
CA ASN A 632 15.87 -10.36 1.47
C ASN A 632 16.90 -9.23 1.61
N LEU A 633 18.14 -9.59 1.93
CA LEU A 633 19.29 -8.72 1.74
C LEU A 633 19.68 -8.70 0.26
N GLU A 634 19.95 -7.48 -0.18
CA GLU A 634 20.26 -7.06 -1.54
C GLU A 634 21.35 -7.93 -2.18
N ASP A 635 21.07 -8.46 -3.37
CA ASP A 635 22.11 -8.76 -4.35
C ASP A 635 21.81 -7.98 -5.64
N ASP A 636 22.85 -7.30 -6.08
CA ASP A 636 22.90 -6.37 -7.19
C ASP A 636 23.01 -7.18 -8.50
N ASP A 637 21.98 -7.96 -8.84
CA ASP A 637 21.88 -8.61 -10.17
C ASP A 637 20.45 -9.06 -10.53
N LYS A 638 19.52 -8.10 -10.57
CA LYS A 638 18.10 -8.35 -10.85
C LYS A 638 17.75 -8.71 -12.30
N THR A 639 18.73 -8.92 -13.16
CA THR A 639 18.50 -9.33 -14.56
C THR A 639 18.56 -10.84 -14.79
N ASP A 640 19.16 -11.62 -13.88
CA ASP A 640 19.31 -13.08 -14.07
C ASP A 640 18.33 -13.95 -13.24
N ILE A 641 17.75 -13.42 -12.16
CA ILE A 641 16.83 -14.18 -11.29
C ILE A 641 15.40 -14.25 -11.87
N GLU A 642 14.88 -13.19 -12.52
CA GLU A 642 13.57 -13.22 -13.19
C GLU A 642 13.51 -14.25 -14.33
N ASN A 643 14.66 -14.53 -14.98
CA ASN A 643 14.76 -15.59 -16.00
C ASN A 643 14.72 -17.00 -15.38
N GLY A 644 15.03 -17.16 -14.09
CA GLY A 644 15.09 -18.45 -13.41
C GLY A 644 13.70 -19.02 -13.07
N LEU A 645 12.88 -18.22 -12.38
CA LEU A 645 11.51 -18.60 -12.00
C LEU A 645 10.62 -18.82 -13.21
N GLN A 646 10.71 -17.94 -14.22
CA GLN A 646 9.91 -18.04 -15.42
C GLN A 646 10.17 -19.35 -16.19
N ASN A 647 11.41 -19.84 -16.20
CA ASN A 647 11.76 -21.12 -16.82
C ASN A 647 11.17 -22.31 -16.07
N ILE A 648 11.18 -22.28 -14.73
CA ILE A 648 10.59 -23.34 -13.91
C ILE A 648 9.06 -23.35 -14.08
N VAL A 649 8.42 -22.18 -14.02
CA VAL A 649 6.98 -22.03 -14.25
C VAL A 649 6.61 -22.56 -15.65
N ASN A 650 7.36 -22.19 -16.69
CA ASN A 650 7.10 -22.69 -18.04
C ASN A 650 7.17 -24.21 -18.16
N ILE A 651 8.02 -24.87 -17.36
CA ILE A 651 8.10 -26.35 -17.32
C ILE A 651 6.92 -26.92 -16.53
N ILE A 652 6.59 -26.35 -15.37
CA ILE A 652 5.53 -26.84 -14.48
C ILE A 652 4.16 -26.80 -15.19
N ILE A 653 3.86 -25.74 -15.95
CA ILE A 653 2.57 -25.56 -16.66
C ILE A 653 2.39 -26.47 -17.90
N GLU A 654 3.35 -27.32 -18.23
CA GLU A 654 3.25 -28.31 -19.31
C GLU A 654 2.55 -29.61 -18.87
N LYS A 655 2.45 -29.85 -17.55
CA LYS A 655 1.87 -31.08 -16.99
C LYS A 655 0.95 -30.75 -15.82
N GLU A 656 -0.25 -31.33 -15.83
CA GLU A 656 -1.28 -31.10 -14.80
C GLU A 656 -0.90 -31.65 -13.42
N ASN A 657 -0.07 -32.71 -13.36
CA ASN A 657 0.26 -33.41 -12.11
C ASN A 657 1.74 -33.79 -12.07
N TRP A 658 2.40 -33.52 -10.96
CA TRP A 658 3.81 -33.83 -10.75
C TRP A 658 4.03 -34.69 -9.51
N THR A 659 4.93 -35.67 -9.61
CA THR A 659 5.43 -36.36 -8.43
C THR A 659 6.56 -35.56 -7.77
N ARG A 660 6.75 -35.73 -6.46
CA ARG A 660 7.83 -35.08 -5.70
C ARG A 660 9.22 -35.23 -6.35
N ASN A 661 9.54 -36.42 -6.85
CA ASN A 661 10.83 -36.69 -7.49
C ASN A 661 10.98 -35.99 -8.86
N GLU A 662 9.89 -35.82 -9.61
CA GLU A 662 9.92 -35.10 -10.89
C GLU A 662 10.15 -33.60 -10.66
N LEU A 663 9.42 -32.98 -9.72
CA LEU A 663 9.63 -31.56 -9.39
C LEU A 663 10.99 -31.29 -8.76
N LEU A 664 11.49 -32.20 -7.92
CA LEU A 664 12.85 -32.11 -7.37
C LEU A 664 13.90 -32.05 -8.48
N ASN A 665 13.74 -32.85 -9.56
CA ASN A 665 14.66 -32.82 -10.69
C ASN A 665 14.55 -31.51 -11.50
N VAL A 666 13.36 -30.91 -11.60
CA VAL A 666 13.16 -29.61 -12.26
C VAL A 666 13.81 -28.48 -11.46
N ILE A 667 13.79 -28.56 -10.12
CA ILE A 667 14.23 -27.51 -9.20
C ILE A 667 15.71 -27.67 -8.77
N GLN A 668 16.27 -28.88 -8.82
CA GLN A 668 17.64 -29.20 -8.34
C GLN A 668 18.74 -28.39 -9.03
N ASN A 669 18.55 -27.94 -10.27
CA ASN A 669 19.56 -27.19 -11.02
C ASN A 669 19.82 -25.77 -10.48
N LYS A 670 19.11 -25.32 -9.43
CA LYS A 670 19.18 -23.95 -8.89
C LYS A 670 19.59 -23.84 -7.41
N GLY A 671 19.85 -24.95 -6.72
CA GLY A 671 20.34 -24.93 -5.33
C GLY A 671 19.29 -24.57 -4.25
N MET A 672 18.00 -24.61 -4.59
CA MET A 672 16.88 -24.36 -3.67
C MET A 672 16.24 -25.67 -3.17
N MET A 673 15.63 -25.64 -1.99
CA MET A 673 14.78 -26.73 -1.50
C MET A 673 13.43 -26.74 -2.23
N LEU A 674 12.84 -27.92 -2.47
CA LEU A 674 11.58 -28.08 -3.20
C LEU A 674 10.45 -27.23 -2.60
N SER A 675 10.28 -27.28 -1.28
CA SER A 675 9.23 -26.53 -0.58
C SER A 675 9.37 -25.03 -0.80
N SER A 676 10.59 -24.50 -0.66
CA SER A 676 10.86 -23.07 -0.88
C SER A 676 10.60 -22.62 -2.31
N ALA A 677 10.91 -23.47 -3.30
CA ALA A 677 10.64 -23.16 -4.70
C ALA A 677 9.14 -23.18 -5.03
N ILE A 678 8.37 -24.12 -4.45
CA ILE A 678 6.91 -24.16 -4.61
C ILE A 678 6.26 -22.96 -3.90
N ASP A 679 6.73 -22.59 -2.72
CA ASP A 679 6.25 -21.42 -2.00
C ASP A 679 6.50 -20.13 -2.81
N GLU A 680 7.69 -19.98 -3.41
CA GLU A 680 8.03 -18.82 -4.23
C GLU A 680 7.19 -18.76 -5.53
N ILE A 681 6.92 -19.92 -6.15
CA ILE A 681 6.03 -20.02 -7.32
C ILE A 681 4.59 -19.66 -6.97
N ASN A 682 4.09 -20.13 -5.82
CA ASN A 682 2.73 -19.86 -5.36
C ASN A 682 2.55 -18.43 -4.85
N GLU A 683 3.57 -17.85 -4.21
CA GLU A 683 3.58 -16.45 -3.84
C GLU A 683 3.51 -15.58 -5.09
N TRP A 684 4.35 -15.86 -6.10
CA TRP A 684 4.30 -15.18 -7.39
C TRP A 684 2.94 -15.34 -8.09
N SER A 685 2.40 -16.56 -8.16
CA SER A 685 1.12 -16.80 -8.86
C SER A 685 -0.05 -16.15 -8.14
N ASN A 686 -0.05 -16.13 -6.80
CA ASN A 686 -1.08 -15.48 -6.01
C ASN A 686 -0.99 -13.95 -6.12
N GLU A 687 0.22 -13.39 -6.18
CA GLU A 687 0.42 -11.94 -6.38
C GLU A 687 0.00 -11.46 -7.78
N GLU A 688 0.26 -12.25 -8.82
CA GLU A 688 -0.04 -11.87 -10.22
C GLU A 688 -1.45 -12.29 -10.67
N PHE A 689 -1.94 -13.46 -10.24
CA PHE A 689 -3.17 -14.09 -10.74
C PHE A 689 -4.23 -14.38 -9.66
N GLY A 690 -3.90 -14.19 -8.38
CA GLY A 690 -4.86 -14.27 -7.28
C GLY A 690 -5.18 -15.68 -6.80
N ASP A 691 -4.41 -16.68 -7.22
CA ASP A 691 -4.54 -18.08 -6.78
C ASP A 691 -3.19 -18.83 -6.89
N PHE A 692 -3.08 -19.97 -6.22
CA PHE A 692 -1.87 -20.81 -6.25
C PHE A 692 -1.76 -21.60 -7.55
N LEU A 693 -0.56 -21.60 -8.13
CA LEU A 693 -0.28 -22.37 -9.35
C LEU A 693 -0.12 -23.85 -9.05
N VAL A 694 0.43 -24.20 -7.89
CA VAL A 694 0.71 -25.59 -7.49
C VAL A 694 0.11 -25.88 -6.12
N GLU A 695 -0.72 -26.91 -6.03
CA GLU A 695 -1.29 -27.39 -4.77
C GLU A 695 -0.72 -28.78 -4.45
N GLU A 696 -0.40 -29.05 -3.18
CA GLU A 696 0.11 -30.35 -2.73
C GLU A 696 -1.04 -31.18 -2.14
N ASP A 697 -1.27 -32.37 -2.71
CA ASP A 697 -2.28 -33.35 -2.27
C ASP A 697 -1.68 -34.77 -2.26
N ASP A 698 -1.60 -35.41 -1.09
CA ASP A 698 -1.09 -36.77 -0.88
C ASP A 698 0.19 -37.14 -1.69
N ASP A 699 1.27 -36.35 -1.53
CA ASP A 699 2.58 -36.48 -2.22
C ASP A 699 2.56 -36.26 -3.75
N VAL A 700 1.45 -35.73 -4.28
CA VAL A 700 1.28 -35.28 -5.67
C VAL A 700 1.08 -33.76 -5.70
N TYR A 701 1.74 -33.09 -6.64
CA TYR A 701 1.61 -31.66 -6.86
C TYR A 701 0.71 -31.40 -8.07
N LEU A 702 -0.46 -30.85 -7.82
CA LEU A 702 -1.50 -30.52 -8.80
C LEU A 702 -1.26 -29.10 -9.34
N VAL A 703 -1.32 -28.92 -10.65
CA VAL A 703 -1.18 -27.60 -11.28
C VAL A 703 -2.56 -27.01 -11.59
N ASN A 704 -2.83 -25.82 -11.05
CA ASN A 704 -4.12 -25.15 -11.18
C ASN A 704 -4.32 -24.63 -12.63
N GLU A 705 -5.22 -25.27 -13.38
CA GLU A 705 -5.48 -24.94 -14.78
C GLU A 705 -6.03 -23.52 -14.99
N ASP A 706 -6.78 -22.97 -14.03
CA ASP A 706 -7.31 -21.61 -14.13
C ASP A 706 -6.17 -20.59 -14.09
N VAL A 707 -5.17 -20.81 -13.24
CA VAL A 707 -3.95 -20.00 -13.17
C VAL A 707 -3.11 -20.19 -14.43
N VAL A 708 -2.96 -21.42 -14.94
CA VAL A 708 -2.25 -21.71 -16.20
C VAL A 708 -2.86 -20.95 -17.39
N ASN A 709 -4.19 -20.89 -17.46
CA ASN A 709 -4.92 -20.15 -18.50
C ASN A 709 -4.73 -18.63 -18.41
N LEU A 710 -4.39 -18.11 -17.23
CA LEU A 710 -4.05 -16.71 -17.01
C LEU A 710 -2.57 -16.43 -17.36
N ILE A 711 -1.67 -17.38 -17.10
CA ILE A 711 -0.25 -17.29 -17.46
C ILE A 711 -0.04 -17.32 -18.98
N LYS A 712 -0.83 -18.13 -19.70
CA LYS A 712 -0.71 -18.31 -21.17
C LYS A 712 -1.42 -17.22 -22.02
N LYS A 713 -2.08 -16.24 -21.39
CA LYS A 713 -2.81 -15.12 -22.04
C LYS A 713 -1.96 -13.85 -22.16
#